data_AF-A0A962RHF5-F1
#
_entry.id   AF-A0A962RHF5-F1
#
_cell.length_a   1.000
_cell.length_b   1.000
_cell.length_c   1.000
_cell.angle_alpha   90.00
_cell.angle_beta   90.00
_cell.angle_gamma   90.00
#
_symmetry.space_group_name_H-M   'P 1'
#
loop_
_entity.id
_entity.type
_entity.pdbx_description
1 polymer ?
#
loop_
_entity_poly.entity_id
_entity_poly.type
_entity_poly.pdbx_seq_one_letter_code
_entity_poly.pdbx_strand_id
1 'polypeptide(L)'
;MLRSMRLRGHERLFLSALLFVIAFWACSFAEGVAAQGPSGAGLLPGAPAAGGGATNPPDANRIDAIIAELEDPAARQQLIEKLRLLQQAQQPDAAQHGGQAAETPVAVLQTATSTVLEQVTAKVALVGRVVVDVVGSVNALPNIVGWATEQMLVPTKRQLWLEVLANLALVLGLGYVGYWLSALLLRRIRRGRGDALTRSVALRVMRSTGTLLLDLLPVLAFAGVAYATMSLLGLRYSTRLVAVAWVNAALIVSLVLVVGRFLYAPDHPGRRLLPVSDETAQYLHIWLKRLTRTAIYGYFALQAGLVLGLPWAAYEGLLRLFGLIVALQLVVLIFQNREPVAEVIGGDRGDGGGESGQRPGDDEQVAVEARDEETIEPARVGQIRQRLAGAWHLLAALYVLVLYGIWALDVTGGFYYMLRATVLSLAIIVIARGVLGLLSRAIDHPLHMKRDLNRRFPGLEARANRYLPIVHSGLRLLVMILALLAILEAWGTGALAWLASEPGRYLGARLGTIVMVVVGAVVVWEGASALIESYLAETDGRGRRRTRSARVRTLLSVARNALLTLVSVVATLLVLSELGINIAPLLAGAGVVGLAIGFGAQTLVKDFITGAIILFQDLISVGDVVTVSGISGLVEAVSIRHVRLRDLSGTVHTIPFSSITTVSNLTKDFSYYVMDIGVAYREDVDEVMQVLGDIGRELRADRVYGREILDDLEILGVDGFADSAVMIKARIKTRPIQQWMVGREFNRRMKRRFDELGIEIPYPHQTVYFGTDKDGHAAPARLRVEAADSRSESEPLGRLVDG
;
A
#
# COMPACT_ATOMS: atom_id res chain seq x y z
N MET A 1 6.00 14.28 -30.34
CA MET A 1 4.58 14.50 -29.96
C MET A 1 3.54 13.81 -30.87
N LEU A 2 3.90 13.35 -32.08
CA LEU A 2 2.98 12.67 -33.03
C LEU A 2 2.94 11.12 -32.91
N ARG A 3 3.92 10.49 -32.23
CA ARG A 3 3.95 9.03 -31.99
C ARG A 3 3.04 8.58 -30.83
N SER A 4 2.84 9.42 -29.81
CA SER A 4 1.98 9.12 -28.64
C SER A 4 0.46 9.21 -28.90
N MET A 5 0.05 9.71 -30.07
CA MET A 5 -1.36 9.68 -30.51
C MET A 5 -1.73 8.43 -31.31
N ARG A 6 -0.76 7.69 -31.89
CA ARG A 6 -1.03 6.44 -32.63
C ARG A 6 -1.55 5.32 -31.71
N LEU A 7 -1.07 5.24 -30.48
CA LEU A 7 -1.41 4.16 -29.53
C LEU A 7 -2.79 4.31 -28.87
N ARG A 8 -3.34 5.54 -28.75
CA ARG A 8 -4.68 5.76 -28.18
C ARG A 8 -5.85 5.42 -29.13
N GLY A 9 -5.56 5.20 -30.41
CA GLY A 9 -6.58 4.80 -31.40
C GLY A 9 -7.00 3.33 -31.25
N HIS A 10 -6.07 2.44 -30.91
CA HIS A 10 -6.29 1.00 -30.87
C HIS A 10 -7.11 0.51 -29.65
N GLU A 11 -7.01 1.19 -28.50
CA GLU A 11 -7.90 0.91 -27.35
C GLU A 11 -9.37 1.24 -27.66
N ARG A 12 -9.60 2.30 -28.44
CA ARG A 12 -10.94 2.73 -28.87
C ARG A 12 -11.47 1.86 -30.00
N LEU A 13 -10.59 1.33 -30.84
CA LEU A 13 -10.90 0.37 -31.90
C LEU A 13 -11.48 -0.93 -31.34
N PHE A 14 -10.85 -1.50 -30.32
CA PHE A 14 -11.34 -2.73 -29.67
C PHE A 14 -12.71 -2.52 -29.02
N LEU A 15 -12.88 -1.41 -28.28
CA LEU A 15 -14.17 -1.05 -27.69
C LEU A 15 -15.25 -0.81 -28.75
N SER A 16 -14.92 -0.14 -29.86
CA SER A 16 -15.87 0.13 -30.94
C SER A 16 -16.26 -1.12 -31.73
N ALA A 17 -15.33 -2.03 -31.99
CA ALA A 17 -15.59 -3.30 -32.67
C ALA A 17 -16.38 -4.26 -31.77
N LEU A 18 -16.04 -4.32 -30.47
CA LEU A 18 -16.78 -5.12 -29.49
C LEU A 18 -18.19 -4.57 -29.27
N LEU A 19 -18.35 -3.25 -29.11
CA LEU A 19 -19.66 -2.58 -29.05
C LEU A 19 -20.47 -2.81 -30.32
N PHE A 20 -19.82 -2.87 -31.49
CA PHE A 20 -20.50 -3.15 -32.75
C PHE A 20 -20.95 -4.61 -32.86
N VAL A 21 -20.14 -5.57 -32.41
CA VAL A 21 -20.51 -7.00 -32.36
C VAL A 21 -21.64 -7.23 -31.34
N ILE A 22 -21.58 -6.55 -30.19
CA ILE A 22 -22.63 -6.57 -29.17
C ILE A 22 -23.91 -5.90 -29.69
N ALA A 23 -23.82 -4.74 -30.34
CA ALA A 23 -24.96 -4.06 -30.94
C ALA A 23 -25.56 -4.85 -32.11
N PHE A 24 -24.74 -5.56 -32.89
CA PHE A 24 -25.19 -6.41 -34.00
C PHE A 24 -26.00 -7.61 -33.49
N TRP A 25 -25.51 -8.29 -32.45
CA TRP A 25 -26.25 -9.37 -31.79
C TRP A 25 -27.47 -8.85 -31.01
N ALA A 26 -27.38 -7.69 -30.36
CA ALA A 26 -28.49 -7.06 -29.67
C ALA A 26 -29.60 -6.59 -30.62
N CYS A 27 -29.28 -6.06 -31.80
CA CYS A 27 -30.27 -5.68 -32.81
C CYS A 27 -30.93 -6.90 -33.47
N SER A 28 -30.15 -7.90 -33.88
CA SER A 28 -30.72 -9.13 -34.48
C SER A 28 -31.60 -9.91 -33.50
N PHE A 29 -31.38 -9.78 -32.19
CA PHE A 29 -32.18 -10.44 -31.16
C PHE A 29 -33.29 -9.56 -30.57
N ALA A 30 -33.18 -8.23 -30.63
CA ALA A 30 -34.28 -7.33 -30.26
C ALA A 30 -35.53 -7.58 -31.10
N GLU A 31 -35.39 -7.98 -32.37
CA GLU A 31 -36.52 -8.44 -33.20
C GLU A 31 -37.01 -9.84 -32.81
N GLY A 32 -36.14 -10.75 -32.37
CA GLY A 32 -36.52 -12.06 -31.83
C GLY A 32 -37.30 -11.98 -30.50
N VAL A 33 -36.97 -11.00 -29.66
CA VAL A 33 -37.71 -10.69 -28.42
C VAL A 33 -38.95 -9.86 -28.70
N ALA A 34 -38.96 -8.97 -29.69
CA ALA A 34 -40.17 -8.26 -30.12
C ALA A 34 -41.20 -9.19 -30.79
N ALA A 35 -40.76 -10.29 -31.41
CA ALA A 35 -41.65 -11.37 -31.85
C ALA A 35 -42.22 -12.19 -30.68
N GLN A 36 -41.69 -12.02 -29.47
CA GLN A 36 -42.17 -12.60 -28.22
C GLN A 36 -42.61 -11.50 -27.23
N GLY A 37 -43.62 -10.71 -27.61
CA GLY A 37 -44.50 -10.01 -26.66
C GLY A 37 -45.38 -8.91 -27.29
N PRO A 38 -46.57 -8.59 -26.74
CA PRO A 38 -47.52 -9.38 -25.97
C PRO A 38 -48.72 -9.80 -26.84
N SER A 39 -49.13 -11.07 -26.76
CA SER A 39 -50.48 -11.46 -27.16
C SER A 39 -51.48 -10.80 -26.22
N GLY A 40 -52.15 -9.74 -26.68
CA GLY A 40 -53.36 -9.18 -26.06
C GLY A 40 -53.13 -8.20 -24.90
N ALA A 41 -53.32 -6.90 -25.16
CA ALA A 41 -53.61 -5.91 -24.13
C ALA A 41 -55.00 -5.31 -24.40
N GLY A 42 -55.94 -5.50 -23.46
CA GLY A 42 -57.17 -4.71 -23.39
C GLY A 42 -58.40 -5.36 -22.76
N LEU A 43 -58.40 -5.69 -21.46
CA LEU A 43 -59.39 -5.26 -20.43
C LEU A 43 -59.17 -5.96 -19.06
N LEU A 44 -58.49 -5.23 -18.14
CA LEU A 44 -58.59 -5.07 -16.65
C LEU A 44 -59.01 -6.24 -15.70
N PRO A 45 -58.78 -6.13 -14.37
CA PRO A 45 -57.51 -6.00 -13.62
C PRO A 45 -57.40 -6.97 -12.41
N GLY A 46 -56.22 -7.10 -11.79
CA GLY A 46 -56.08 -7.58 -10.41
C GLY A 46 -55.01 -8.67 -10.16
N ALA A 47 -53.83 -8.24 -9.73
CA ALA A 47 -52.75 -9.06 -9.14
C ALA A 47 -53.15 -9.57 -7.71
N PRO A 48 -52.42 -10.51 -7.05
CA PRO A 48 -51.01 -10.86 -7.27
C PRO A 48 -50.57 -12.34 -7.18
N ALA A 49 -49.44 -12.59 -7.87
CA ALA A 49 -48.25 -13.41 -7.58
C ALA A 49 -48.35 -14.72 -6.74
N ALA A 50 -47.88 -15.83 -7.34
CA ALA A 50 -46.69 -16.59 -6.92
C ALA A 50 -46.49 -17.89 -7.76
N GLY A 51 -45.23 -18.18 -8.13
CA GLY A 51 -44.73 -19.56 -8.31
C GLY A 51 -44.99 -20.25 -9.65
N GLY A 52 -43.94 -20.40 -10.47
CA GLY A 52 -43.99 -21.11 -11.74
C GLY A 52 -44.02 -22.63 -11.63
N GLY A 53 -44.58 -23.27 -12.66
CA GLY A 53 -44.56 -24.71 -12.88
C GLY A 53 -45.36 -25.03 -14.15
N ALA A 54 -44.70 -25.56 -15.16
CA ALA A 54 -45.24 -25.82 -16.50
C ALA A 54 -46.54 -26.66 -16.50
N THR A 55 -47.51 -26.28 -17.34
CA THR A 55 -48.59 -27.17 -17.78
C THR A 55 -48.88 -26.94 -19.27
N ASN A 56 -48.36 -27.85 -20.11
CA ASN A 56 -49.11 -28.33 -21.26
C ASN A 56 -50.36 -29.06 -20.72
N PRO A 57 -51.45 -29.18 -21.50
CA PRO A 57 -52.67 -29.86 -21.05
C PRO A 57 -52.36 -31.31 -20.63
N PRO A 58 -53.14 -31.90 -19.71
CA PRO A 58 -52.81 -33.18 -19.11
C PRO A 58 -52.91 -34.31 -20.15
N ASP A 59 -51.79 -34.99 -20.38
CA ASP A 59 -51.79 -36.31 -21.03
C ASP A 59 -52.56 -37.27 -20.13
N ALA A 60 -53.74 -37.71 -20.56
CA ALA A 60 -54.55 -38.73 -19.85
C ALA A 60 -53.70 -39.96 -19.45
N ASN A 61 -52.72 -40.33 -20.28
CA ASN A 61 -51.78 -41.41 -20.04
C ASN A 61 -50.90 -41.24 -18.77
N ARG A 62 -50.61 -40.01 -18.33
CA ARG A 62 -49.83 -39.78 -17.08
C ARG A 62 -50.68 -39.96 -15.84
N ILE A 63 -51.96 -39.59 -15.91
CA ILE A 63 -52.90 -39.77 -14.80
C ILE A 63 -53.19 -41.26 -14.64
N ASP A 64 -53.40 -41.98 -15.74
CA ASP A 64 -53.59 -43.44 -15.72
C ASP A 64 -52.35 -44.19 -15.21
N ALA A 65 -51.14 -43.73 -15.55
CA ALA A 65 -49.90 -44.31 -15.04
C ALA A 65 -49.74 -44.11 -13.52
N ILE A 66 -50.08 -42.92 -13.00
CA ILE A 66 -50.03 -42.64 -11.56
C ILE A 66 -51.14 -43.41 -10.82
N ILE A 67 -52.32 -43.58 -11.41
CA ILE A 67 -53.39 -44.42 -10.85
C ILE A 67 -52.94 -45.88 -10.77
N ALA A 68 -52.34 -46.42 -11.84
CA ALA A 68 -51.80 -47.78 -11.86
C ALA A 68 -50.66 -47.98 -10.83
N GLU A 69 -49.84 -46.96 -10.61
CA GLU A 69 -48.75 -47.00 -9.62
C GLU A 69 -49.25 -46.81 -8.16
N LEU A 70 -50.45 -46.25 -7.98
CA LEU A 70 -51.14 -46.15 -6.68
C LEU A 70 -51.99 -47.39 -6.35
N GLU A 71 -52.43 -48.14 -7.37
CA GLU A 71 -53.17 -49.41 -7.20
C GLU A 71 -52.24 -50.58 -6.81
N ASP A 72 -50.98 -50.57 -7.22
CA ASP A 72 -49.98 -51.57 -6.80
C ASP A 72 -49.51 -51.33 -5.35
N PRO A 73 -49.78 -52.26 -4.40
CA PRO A 73 -49.40 -52.09 -2.99
C PRO A 73 -47.89 -51.91 -2.77
N ALA A 74 -47.05 -52.48 -3.65
CA ALA A 74 -45.60 -52.40 -3.53
C ALA A 74 -45.06 -51.04 -4.01
N ALA A 75 -45.56 -50.54 -5.15
CA ALA A 75 -45.16 -49.24 -5.70
C ALA A 75 -45.62 -48.07 -4.81
N ARG A 76 -46.82 -48.17 -4.22
CA ARG A 76 -47.32 -47.21 -3.23
C ARG A 76 -46.41 -47.08 -2.01
N GLN A 77 -45.85 -48.19 -1.52
CA GLN A 77 -44.93 -48.17 -0.36
C GLN A 77 -43.61 -47.47 -0.70
N GLN A 78 -43.05 -47.73 -1.89
CA GLN A 78 -41.83 -47.07 -2.35
C GLN A 78 -42.00 -45.56 -2.55
N LEU A 79 -43.17 -45.13 -3.04
CA LEU A 79 -43.49 -43.71 -3.18
C LEU A 79 -43.58 -43.01 -1.81
N ILE A 80 -44.24 -43.64 -0.84
CA ILE A 80 -44.32 -43.12 0.54
C ILE A 80 -42.94 -43.04 1.18
N GLU A 81 -42.07 -44.01 0.93
CA GLU A 81 -40.70 -44.02 1.45
C GLU A 81 -39.84 -42.90 0.84
N LYS A 82 -39.91 -42.70 -0.48
CA LYS A 82 -39.26 -41.54 -1.14
C LYS A 82 -39.77 -40.21 -0.62
N LEU A 83 -41.08 -40.08 -0.38
CA LEU A 83 -41.67 -38.86 0.19
C LEU A 83 -41.24 -38.63 1.64
N ARG A 84 -41.09 -39.69 2.45
CA ARG A 84 -40.53 -39.59 3.80
C ARG A 84 -39.06 -39.17 3.80
N LEU A 85 -38.26 -39.71 2.88
CA LEU A 85 -36.86 -39.31 2.73
C LEU A 85 -36.72 -37.83 2.34
N LEU A 86 -37.60 -37.33 1.46
CA LEU A 86 -37.65 -35.92 1.11
C LEU A 86 -38.16 -35.03 2.27
N GLN A 87 -39.09 -35.52 3.09
CA GLN A 87 -39.56 -34.83 4.29
C GLN A 87 -38.46 -34.73 5.36
N GLN A 88 -37.66 -35.78 5.56
CA GLN A 88 -36.52 -35.75 6.47
C GLN A 88 -35.40 -34.81 5.99
N ALA A 89 -35.22 -34.66 4.66
CA ALA A 89 -34.28 -33.69 4.09
C ALA A 89 -34.74 -32.22 4.23
N GLN A 90 -36.00 -31.96 4.62
CA GLN A 90 -36.60 -30.62 4.68
C GLN A 90 -36.81 -30.08 6.10
N GLN A 91 -36.46 -30.81 7.17
CA GLN A 91 -36.54 -30.31 8.55
C GLN A 91 -35.16 -29.93 9.10
N PRO A 92 -34.83 -28.63 9.21
CA PRO A 92 -33.64 -28.16 9.90
C PRO A 92 -33.98 -27.89 11.36
N ASP A 93 -33.99 -28.90 12.22
CA ASP A 93 -33.97 -28.69 13.67
C ASP A 93 -33.35 -29.87 14.41
N ALA A 94 -32.04 -29.73 14.71
CA ALA A 94 -31.35 -30.45 15.78
C ALA A 94 -30.05 -29.71 16.13
N ALA A 95 -30.15 -28.46 16.57
CA ALA A 95 -29.05 -27.74 17.23
C ALA A 95 -29.24 -27.77 18.76
N GLN A 96 -29.12 -28.95 19.36
CA GLN A 96 -28.74 -29.10 20.76
C GLN A 96 -27.99 -30.42 20.88
N HIS A 97 -26.67 -30.36 20.98
CA HIS A 97 -25.80 -31.11 21.90
C HIS A 97 -24.42 -30.42 21.83
N GLY A 98 -23.97 -29.90 22.97
CA GLY A 98 -22.70 -29.20 23.11
C GLY A 98 -21.49 -30.13 22.92
N GLY A 99 -20.42 -29.57 22.39
CA GLY A 99 -19.12 -30.23 22.29
C GLY A 99 -18.13 -29.33 21.56
N GLN A 100 -17.12 -28.86 22.29
CA GLN A 100 -16.01 -28.04 21.82
C GLN A 100 -15.35 -28.68 20.58
N ALA A 101 -15.28 -27.95 19.47
CA ALA A 101 -14.35 -28.25 18.38
C ALA A 101 -13.82 -26.94 17.83
N ALA A 102 -12.53 -26.71 18.05
CA ALA A 102 -11.78 -25.62 17.45
C ALA A 102 -11.92 -25.68 15.92
N GLU A 103 -12.47 -24.62 15.33
CA GLU A 103 -12.63 -24.48 13.89
C GLU A 103 -11.25 -24.41 13.23
N THR A 104 -10.88 -25.48 12.52
CA THR A 104 -9.68 -25.50 11.69
C THR A 104 -10.01 -25.02 10.28
N PRO A 105 -9.09 -24.30 9.60
CA PRO A 105 -9.30 -23.75 8.25
C PRO A 105 -9.59 -24.81 7.17
N VAL A 106 -9.39 -26.10 7.48
CA VAL A 106 -9.66 -27.23 6.58
C VAL A 106 -11.18 -27.49 6.45
N ALA A 107 -11.96 -27.27 7.50
CA ALA A 107 -13.40 -27.49 7.48
C ALA A 107 -14.12 -26.50 6.55
N VAL A 108 -13.73 -25.22 6.59
CA VAL A 108 -14.28 -24.17 5.71
C VAL A 108 -13.93 -24.43 4.25
N LEU A 109 -12.71 -24.91 3.96
CA LEU A 109 -12.30 -25.34 2.63
C LEU A 109 -13.11 -26.55 2.15
N GLN A 110 -13.44 -27.49 3.03
CA GLN A 110 -14.24 -28.67 2.71
C GLN A 110 -15.72 -28.35 2.46
N THR A 111 -16.30 -27.39 3.19
CA THR A 111 -17.68 -26.93 2.94
C THR A 111 -17.77 -26.09 1.66
N ALA A 112 -16.74 -25.29 1.36
CA ALA A 112 -16.64 -24.56 0.10
C ALA A 112 -16.43 -25.50 -1.09
N THR A 113 -15.65 -26.57 -0.95
CA THR A 113 -15.49 -27.55 -2.04
C THR A 113 -16.73 -28.39 -2.27
N SER A 114 -17.51 -28.73 -1.24
CA SER A 114 -18.76 -29.50 -1.42
C SER A 114 -19.85 -28.70 -2.11
N THR A 115 -20.03 -27.42 -1.77
CA THR A 115 -20.97 -26.52 -2.47
C THR A 115 -20.56 -26.25 -3.91
N VAL A 116 -19.25 -26.13 -4.18
CA VAL A 116 -18.74 -26.01 -5.55
C VAL A 116 -18.95 -27.31 -6.32
N LEU A 117 -18.74 -28.47 -5.70
CA LEU A 117 -18.94 -29.78 -6.34
C LEU A 117 -20.41 -29.99 -6.71
N GLU A 118 -21.35 -29.58 -5.84
CA GLU A 118 -22.79 -29.68 -6.09
C GLU A 118 -23.25 -28.74 -7.23
N GLN A 119 -22.72 -27.51 -7.28
CA GLN A 119 -22.94 -26.58 -8.39
C GLN A 119 -22.30 -27.06 -9.70
N VAL A 120 -21.18 -27.77 -9.63
CA VAL A 120 -20.53 -28.38 -10.80
C VAL A 120 -21.34 -29.58 -11.30
N THR A 121 -21.85 -30.44 -10.42
CA THR A 121 -22.70 -31.58 -10.79
C THR A 121 -24.02 -31.15 -11.43
N ALA A 122 -24.64 -30.08 -10.94
CA ALA A 122 -25.82 -29.48 -11.58
C ALA A 122 -25.53 -28.91 -12.98
N LYS A 123 -24.30 -28.44 -13.23
CA LYS A 123 -23.83 -27.96 -14.55
C LYS A 123 -23.39 -29.09 -15.48
N VAL A 124 -22.97 -30.25 -14.95
CA VAL A 124 -22.69 -31.46 -15.75
C VAL A 124 -23.97 -32.02 -16.38
N ALA A 125 -25.13 -31.88 -15.72
CA ALA A 125 -26.44 -32.19 -16.33
C ALA A 125 -26.79 -31.28 -17.53
N LEU A 126 -26.16 -30.10 -17.63
CA LEU A 126 -26.29 -29.20 -18.79
C LEU A 126 -25.50 -29.75 -19.99
N VAL A 127 -24.31 -30.34 -19.75
CA VAL A 127 -23.50 -31.03 -20.77
C VAL A 127 -24.23 -32.24 -21.36
N GLY A 128 -24.98 -32.99 -20.54
CA GLY A 128 -25.83 -34.09 -21.02
C GLY A 128 -26.91 -33.64 -22.01
N ARG A 129 -27.55 -32.49 -21.77
CA ARG A 129 -28.53 -31.89 -22.69
C ARG A 129 -27.88 -31.36 -23.97
N VAL A 130 -26.65 -30.82 -23.88
CA VAL A 130 -25.87 -30.37 -25.05
C VAL A 130 -25.65 -31.50 -26.06
N VAL A 131 -25.32 -32.70 -25.58
CA VAL A 131 -25.09 -33.85 -26.45
C VAL A 131 -26.38 -34.31 -27.13
N VAL A 132 -27.51 -34.32 -26.42
CA VAL A 132 -28.82 -34.74 -26.96
C VAL A 132 -29.33 -33.76 -28.03
N ASP A 133 -29.18 -32.45 -27.82
CA ASP A 133 -29.64 -31.42 -28.78
C ASP A 133 -28.76 -31.31 -30.03
N VAL A 134 -27.44 -31.54 -29.89
CA VAL A 134 -26.51 -31.61 -31.04
C VAL A 134 -26.83 -32.84 -31.90
N VAL A 135 -27.15 -33.97 -31.28
CA VAL A 135 -27.64 -35.17 -31.98
C VAL A 135 -28.97 -34.90 -32.70
N GLY A 136 -29.90 -34.17 -32.07
CA GLY A 136 -31.15 -33.73 -32.70
C GLY A 136 -30.93 -32.85 -33.94
N SER A 137 -29.90 -31.99 -33.92
CA SER A 137 -29.54 -31.11 -35.04
C SER A 137 -28.98 -31.87 -36.25
N VAL A 138 -28.26 -32.98 -36.02
CA VAL A 138 -27.76 -33.87 -37.08
C VAL A 138 -28.88 -34.72 -37.67
N ASN A 139 -29.84 -35.15 -36.84
CA ASN A 139 -31.02 -35.90 -37.26
C ASN A 139 -32.00 -35.09 -38.13
N ALA A 140 -31.84 -33.77 -38.23
CA ALA A 140 -32.62 -32.92 -39.12
C ALA A 140 -32.15 -32.95 -40.59
N LEU A 141 -30.93 -33.43 -40.87
CA LEU A 141 -30.33 -33.43 -42.21
C LEU A 141 -31.15 -34.22 -43.26
N PRO A 142 -31.65 -35.44 -42.97
CA PRO A 142 -32.49 -36.18 -43.91
C PRO A 142 -33.81 -35.45 -44.24
N ASN A 143 -34.41 -34.76 -43.26
CA ASN A 143 -35.65 -33.99 -43.45
C ASN A 143 -35.43 -32.76 -44.34
N ILE A 144 -34.27 -32.10 -44.22
CA ILE A 144 -33.90 -30.97 -45.09
C ILE A 144 -33.72 -31.45 -46.54
N VAL A 145 -33.01 -32.56 -46.73
CA VAL A 145 -32.78 -33.13 -48.07
C VAL A 145 -34.09 -33.63 -48.68
N GLY A 146 -34.93 -34.32 -47.90
CA GLY A 146 -36.26 -34.78 -48.32
C GLY A 146 -37.21 -33.64 -48.70
N TRP A 147 -37.23 -32.56 -47.92
CA TRP A 147 -37.97 -31.36 -48.31
C TRP A 147 -37.43 -30.75 -49.60
N ALA A 148 -36.11 -30.60 -49.73
CA ALA A 148 -35.49 -29.99 -50.91
C ALA A 148 -35.75 -30.80 -52.19
N THR A 149 -35.72 -32.14 -52.10
CA THR A 149 -36.05 -33.02 -53.23
C THR A 149 -37.52 -32.91 -53.59
N GLU A 150 -38.44 -32.87 -52.62
CA GLU A 150 -39.88 -32.69 -52.86
C GLU A 150 -40.20 -31.35 -53.53
N GLN A 151 -39.51 -30.27 -53.14
CA GLN A 151 -39.69 -28.94 -53.75
C GLN A 151 -39.29 -28.90 -55.24
N MET A 152 -38.30 -29.69 -55.64
CA MET A 152 -37.78 -29.73 -57.01
C MET A 152 -38.48 -30.75 -57.91
N LEU A 153 -38.89 -31.89 -57.34
CA LEU A 153 -39.53 -32.99 -58.08
C LEU A 153 -41.01 -32.72 -58.38
N VAL A 154 -41.72 -31.96 -57.54
CA VAL A 154 -43.14 -31.66 -57.74
C VAL A 154 -43.33 -30.49 -58.72
N PRO A 155 -44.01 -30.67 -59.87
CA PRO A 155 -44.14 -29.64 -60.91
C PRO A 155 -44.80 -28.34 -60.43
N THR A 156 -45.81 -28.45 -59.56
CA THR A 156 -46.56 -27.31 -58.99
C THR A 156 -45.69 -26.47 -58.05
N LYS A 157 -44.81 -27.11 -57.26
CA LYS A 157 -43.86 -26.42 -56.37
C LYS A 157 -42.75 -25.76 -57.18
N ARG A 158 -42.23 -26.43 -58.21
CA ARG A 158 -41.25 -25.84 -59.15
C ARG A 158 -41.78 -24.59 -59.85
N GLN A 159 -43.06 -24.58 -60.26
CA GLN A 159 -43.71 -23.38 -60.82
C GLN A 159 -43.82 -22.26 -59.79
N LEU A 160 -44.17 -22.57 -58.54
CA LEU A 160 -44.18 -21.59 -57.45
C LEU A 160 -42.78 -20.99 -57.19
N TRP A 161 -41.72 -21.80 -57.25
CA TRP A 161 -40.35 -21.31 -57.16
C TRP A 161 -39.97 -20.39 -58.31
N LEU A 162 -40.32 -20.74 -59.55
CA LEU A 162 -40.10 -19.89 -60.72
C LEU A 162 -40.87 -18.57 -60.60
N GLU A 163 -42.11 -18.61 -60.13
CA GLU A 163 -42.94 -17.42 -59.89
C GLU A 163 -42.33 -16.53 -58.79
N VAL A 164 -41.92 -17.11 -57.66
CA VAL A 164 -41.29 -16.39 -56.55
C VAL A 164 -39.97 -15.77 -57.00
N LEU A 165 -39.11 -16.52 -57.69
CA LEU A 165 -37.82 -16.04 -58.18
C LEU A 165 -37.98 -14.95 -59.25
N ALA A 166 -38.92 -15.09 -60.19
CA ALA A 166 -39.19 -14.08 -61.20
C ALA A 166 -39.72 -12.78 -60.58
N ASN A 167 -40.69 -12.87 -59.67
CA ASN A 167 -41.23 -11.71 -58.97
C ASN A 167 -40.19 -11.05 -58.06
N LEU A 168 -39.38 -11.84 -57.36
CA LEU A 168 -38.29 -11.33 -56.54
C LEU A 168 -37.22 -10.63 -57.39
N ALA A 169 -36.82 -11.23 -58.51
CA ALA A 169 -35.86 -10.64 -59.45
C ALA A 169 -36.39 -9.33 -60.03
N LEU A 170 -37.68 -9.24 -60.33
CA LEU A 170 -38.31 -8.03 -60.86
C LEU A 170 -38.43 -6.93 -59.79
N VAL A 171 -38.87 -7.27 -58.58
CA VAL A 171 -38.96 -6.32 -57.44
C VAL A 171 -37.59 -5.79 -57.03
N LEU A 172 -36.62 -6.68 -56.82
CA LEU A 172 -35.25 -6.29 -56.45
C LEU A 172 -34.52 -5.61 -57.62
N GLY A 173 -34.77 -6.05 -58.86
CA GLY A 173 -34.17 -5.47 -60.06
C GLY A 173 -34.65 -4.04 -60.31
N LEU A 174 -35.95 -3.80 -60.29
CA LEU A 174 -36.51 -2.44 -60.42
C LEU A 174 -36.13 -1.57 -59.22
N GLY A 175 -36.15 -2.11 -58.01
CA GLY A 175 -35.60 -1.44 -56.82
C GLY A 175 -34.15 -1.02 -57.02
N TYR A 176 -33.31 -1.92 -57.53
CA TYR A 176 -31.89 -1.64 -57.79
C TYR A 176 -31.68 -0.62 -58.90
N VAL A 177 -32.54 -0.60 -59.94
CA VAL A 177 -32.54 0.47 -60.95
C VAL A 177 -32.85 1.82 -60.30
N GLY A 178 -33.82 1.88 -59.38
CA GLY A 178 -34.10 3.08 -58.57
C GLY A 178 -32.91 3.53 -57.72
N TYR A 179 -32.23 2.60 -57.07
CA TYR A 179 -30.97 2.85 -56.36
C TYR A 179 -29.88 3.40 -57.30
N TRP A 180 -29.70 2.77 -58.45
CA TRP A 180 -28.65 3.12 -59.40
C TRP A 180 -28.88 4.51 -60.01
N LEU A 181 -30.11 4.80 -60.41
CA LEU A 181 -30.50 6.08 -61.01
C LEU A 181 -30.32 7.24 -60.02
N SER A 182 -30.79 7.06 -58.78
CA SER A 182 -30.60 8.04 -57.69
C SER A 182 -29.11 8.21 -57.34
N ALA A 183 -28.35 7.11 -57.27
CA ALA A 183 -26.91 7.19 -57.05
C ALA A 183 -26.19 7.94 -58.18
N LEU A 184 -26.59 7.75 -59.43
CA LEU A 184 -26.05 8.43 -60.61
C LEU A 184 -26.33 9.94 -60.58
N LEU A 185 -27.57 10.34 -60.27
CA LEU A 185 -27.97 11.75 -60.10
C LEU A 185 -27.14 12.43 -59.00
N LEU A 186 -26.94 11.75 -57.88
CA LEU A 186 -26.17 12.26 -56.75
C LEU A 186 -24.65 12.26 -56.96
N ARG A 187 -24.11 11.56 -57.97
CA ARG A 187 -22.66 11.60 -58.28
C ARG A 187 -22.20 13.00 -58.63
N ARG A 188 -23.03 13.79 -59.32
CA ARG A 188 -22.70 15.18 -59.71
C ARG A 188 -22.58 16.09 -58.48
N ILE A 189 -23.48 15.93 -57.51
CA ILE A 189 -23.48 16.68 -56.24
C ILE A 189 -22.32 16.23 -55.33
N ARG A 190 -21.97 14.94 -55.35
CA ARG A 190 -20.86 14.39 -54.54
C ARG A 190 -19.48 14.86 -55.01
N ARG A 191 -19.24 15.01 -56.32
CA ARG A 191 -17.96 15.48 -56.88
C ARG A 191 -17.60 16.93 -56.49
N GLY A 192 -18.58 17.76 -56.12
CA GLY A 192 -18.36 19.17 -55.75
C GLY A 192 -17.93 19.43 -54.30
N ARG A 193 -17.93 18.42 -53.41
CA ARG A 193 -17.54 18.60 -52.00
C ARG A 193 -16.07 18.24 -51.78
N GLY A 194 -15.19 19.24 -51.80
CA GLY A 194 -13.75 19.09 -51.59
C GLY A 194 -13.33 18.56 -50.20
N ASP A 195 -12.09 18.05 -50.15
CA ASP A 195 -11.44 17.43 -48.98
C ASP A 195 -10.71 18.46 -48.10
N ALA A 196 -11.41 19.50 -47.67
CA ALA A 196 -10.81 20.48 -46.76
C ALA A 196 -10.60 19.88 -45.34
N LEU A 197 -9.33 19.77 -44.93
CA LEU A 197 -8.92 19.33 -43.59
C LEU A 197 -9.49 20.28 -42.52
N THR A 198 -10.59 19.90 -41.89
CA THR A 198 -11.27 20.74 -40.90
C THR A 198 -10.77 20.41 -39.49
N ARG A 199 -10.15 21.39 -38.81
CA ARG A 199 -9.58 21.21 -37.45
C ARG A 199 -10.64 21.04 -36.35
N SER A 200 -11.84 21.59 -36.50
CA SER A 200 -12.88 21.55 -35.46
C SER A 200 -13.78 20.32 -35.57
N VAL A 201 -14.04 19.68 -34.41
CA VAL A 201 -14.84 18.46 -34.31
C VAL A 201 -16.30 18.70 -34.69
N ALA A 202 -16.87 19.85 -34.31
CA ALA A 202 -18.26 20.21 -34.61
C ALA A 202 -18.54 20.31 -36.12
N LEU A 203 -17.67 20.96 -36.89
CA LEU A 203 -17.81 21.06 -38.35
C LEU A 203 -17.56 19.70 -39.05
N ARG A 204 -16.76 18.82 -38.45
CA ARG A 204 -16.57 17.46 -38.95
C ARG A 204 -17.85 16.64 -38.84
N VAL A 205 -18.51 16.68 -37.67
CA VAL A 205 -19.82 16.05 -37.44
C VAL A 205 -20.88 16.62 -38.39
N MET A 206 -20.94 17.94 -38.54
CA MET A 206 -21.92 18.57 -39.44
C MET A 206 -21.74 18.14 -40.91
N ARG A 207 -20.50 18.07 -41.41
CA ARG A 207 -20.19 17.63 -42.77
C ARG A 207 -20.40 16.13 -42.99
N SER A 208 -20.06 15.29 -42.00
CA SER A 208 -20.32 13.86 -42.07
C SER A 208 -21.83 13.58 -42.06
N THR A 209 -22.63 14.31 -41.27
CA THR A 209 -24.09 14.16 -41.23
C THR A 209 -24.73 14.54 -42.57
N GLY A 210 -24.25 15.61 -43.22
CA GLY A 210 -24.71 15.97 -44.57
C GLY A 210 -24.38 14.91 -45.63
N THR A 211 -23.33 14.12 -45.44
CA THR A 211 -22.97 13.00 -46.34
C THR A 211 -23.85 11.78 -46.06
N LEU A 212 -24.14 11.49 -44.79
CA LEU A 212 -25.05 10.44 -44.38
C LEU A 212 -26.46 10.65 -44.96
N LEU A 213 -26.98 11.88 -44.91
CA LEU A 213 -28.29 12.21 -45.51
C LEU A 213 -28.31 11.96 -47.02
N LEU A 214 -27.23 12.26 -47.72
CA LEU A 214 -27.13 12.02 -49.17
C LEU A 214 -26.94 10.54 -49.52
N ASP A 215 -26.26 9.78 -48.68
CA ASP A 215 -26.07 8.34 -48.88
C ASP A 215 -27.33 7.52 -48.51
N LEU A 216 -28.24 8.07 -47.70
CA LEU A 216 -29.56 7.50 -47.43
C LEU A 216 -30.53 7.62 -48.61
N LEU A 217 -30.43 8.67 -49.43
CA LEU A 217 -31.37 8.92 -50.53
C LEU A 217 -31.47 7.76 -51.54
N PRO A 218 -30.36 7.15 -52.02
CA PRO A 218 -30.46 5.98 -52.88
C PRO A 218 -31.09 4.75 -52.23
N VAL A 219 -30.90 4.59 -50.91
CA VAL A 219 -31.51 3.50 -50.14
C VAL A 219 -33.02 3.71 -50.01
N LEU A 220 -33.46 4.95 -49.80
CA LEU A 220 -34.89 5.30 -49.80
C LEU A 220 -35.52 5.14 -51.19
N ALA A 221 -34.80 5.49 -52.26
CA ALA A 221 -35.24 5.27 -53.63
C ALA A 221 -35.39 3.78 -53.95
N PHE A 222 -34.44 2.94 -53.49
CA PHE A 222 -34.58 1.48 -53.55
C PHE A 222 -35.85 0.99 -52.85
N ALA A 223 -36.06 1.42 -51.60
CA ALA A 223 -37.23 1.05 -50.80
C ALA A 223 -38.52 1.42 -51.53
N GLY A 224 -38.64 2.68 -51.93
CA GLY A 224 -39.83 3.23 -52.56
C GLY A 224 -40.19 2.49 -53.86
N VAL A 225 -39.21 2.28 -54.74
CA VAL A 225 -39.43 1.56 -56.00
C VAL A 225 -39.75 0.08 -55.75
N ALA A 226 -39.08 -0.59 -54.81
CA ALA A 226 -39.33 -2.00 -54.50
C ALA A 226 -40.74 -2.23 -53.91
N TYR A 227 -41.16 -1.41 -52.93
CA TYR A 227 -42.51 -1.52 -52.36
C TYR A 227 -43.61 -1.09 -53.33
N ALA A 228 -43.38 -0.06 -54.15
CA ALA A 228 -44.32 0.34 -55.19
C ALA A 228 -44.52 -0.80 -56.21
N THR A 229 -43.42 -1.38 -56.69
CA THR A 229 -43.42 -2.52 -57.62
C THR A 229 -44.18 -3.71 -57.03
N MET A 230 -43.94 -4.03 -55.75
CA MET A 230 -44.67 -5.08 -55.04
C MET A 230 -46.18 -4.80 -54.95
N SER A 231 -46.58 -3.55 -54.71
CA SER A 231 -47.99 -3.15 -54.65
C SER A 231 -48.69 -3.25 -56.00
N LEU A 232 -47.96 -3.01 -57.10
CA LEU A 232 -48.46 -3.06 -58.48
C LEU A 232 -48.62 -4.49 -59.01
N LEU A 233 -47.76 -5.42 -58.60
CA LEU A 233 -47.72 -6.80 -59.12
C LEU A 233 -48.81 -7.73 -58.57
N GLY A 234 -49.58 -7.32 -57.56
CA GLY A 234 -50.66 -8.16 -56.99
C GLY A 234 -50.18 -9.54 -56.51
N LEU A 235 -48.99 -9.61 -55.91
CA LEU A 235 -48.32 -10.87 -55.56
C LEU A 235 -49.15 -11.73 -54.59
N ARG A 236 -49.05 -13.06 -54.75
CA ARG A 236 -49.57 -14.04 -53.78
C ARG A 236 -49.01 -13.77 -52.38
N TYR A 237 -49.79 -14.05 -51.34
CA TYR A 237 -49.43 -13.72 -49.95
C TYR A 237 -48.02 -14.21 -49.54
N SER A 238 -47.69 -15.48 -49.80
CA SER A 238 -46.36 -16.04 -49.50
C SER A 238 -45.24 -15.38 -50.31
N THR A 239 -45.45 -15.13 -51.60
CA THR A 239 -44.47 -14.44 -52.48
C THR A 239 -44.23 -13.00 -52.02
N ARG A 240 -45.29 -12.32 -51.57
CA ARG A 240 -45.21 -10.96 -51.01
C ARG A 240 -44.37 -10.96 -49.73
N LEU A 241 -44.62 -11.88 -48.80
CA LEU A 241 -43.85 -11.98 -47.55
C LEU A 241 -42.36 -12.25 -47.81
N VAL A 242 -42.03 -13.16 -48.74
CA VAL A 242 -40.64 -13.43 -49.14
C VAL A 242 -39.99 -12.19 -49.76
N ALA A 243 -40.68 -11.49 -50.66
CA ALA A 243 -40.13 -10.28 -51.25
C ALA A 243 -39.99 -9.14 -50.22
N VAL A 244 -40.87 -9.03 -49.21
CA VAL A 244 -40.71 -8.06 -48.10
C VAL A 244 -39.48 -8.41 -47.28
N ALA A 245 -39.29 -9.68 -46.93
CA ALA A 245 -38.12 -10.15 -46.20
C ALA A 245 -36.81 -9.77 -46.91
N TRP A 246 -36.72 -10.00 -48.23
CA TRP A 246 -35.53 -9.66 -49.02
C TRP A 246 -35.31 -8.15 -49.22
N VAL A 247 -36.39 -7.38 -49.40
CA VAL A 247 -36.32 -5.91 -49.45
C VAL A 247 -35.84 -5.37 -48.11
N ASN A 248 -36.40 -5.83 -46.99
CA ASN A 248 -35.96 -5.48 -45.64
C ASN A 248 -34.49 -5.84 -45.42
N ALA A 249 -34.07 -7.05 -45.81
CA ALA A 249 -32.67 -7.47 -45.73
C ALA A 249 -31.73 -6.50 -46.47
N ALA A 250 -32.08 -6.14 -47.72
CA ALA A 250 -31.31 -5.20 -48.52
C ALA A 250 -31.27 -3.80 -47.90
N LEU A 251 -32.37 -3.33 -47.31
CA LEU A 251 -32.46 -2.05 -46.62
C LEU A 251 -31.60 -2.02 -45.35
N ILE A 252 -31.70 -3.04 -44.50
CA ILE A 252 -30.94 -3.13 -43.25
C ILE A 252 -29.43 -3.20 -43.56
N VAL A 253 -29.01 -4.04 -44.51
CA VAL A 253 -27.60 -4.10 -44.94
C VAL A 253 -27.14 -2.75 -45.46
N SER A 254 -27.95 -2.07 -46.26
CA SER A 254 -27.60 -0.76 -46.82
C SER A 254 -27.49 0.30 -45.74
N LEU A 255 -28.42 0.33 -44.78
CA LEU A 255 -28.42 1.27 -43.66
C LEU A 255 -27.17 1.08 -42.78
N VAL A 256 -26.86 -0.17 -42.42
CA VAL A 256 -25.66 -0.49 -41.63
C VAL A 256 -24.38 -0.07 -42.36
N LEU A 257 -24.31 -0.26 -43.68
CA LEU A 257 -23.17 0.17 -44.48
C LEU A 257 -23.05 1.70 -44.60
N VAL A 258 -24.16 2.42 -44.71
CA VAL A 258 -24.19 3.90 -44.72
C VAL A 258 -23.72 4.46 -43.37
N VAL A 259 -24.22 3.90 -42.26
CA VAL A 259 -23.76 4.25 -40.91
C VAL A 259 -22.28 3.91 -40.73
N GLY A 260 -21.82 2.76 -41.22
CA GLY A 260 -20.41 2.39 -41.23
C GLY A 260 -19.53 3.38 -41.99
N ARG A 261 -19.96 3.87 -43.16
CA ARG A 261 -19.25 4.91 -43.90
C ARG A 261 -19.23 6.24 -43.16
N PHE A 262 -20.29 6.59 -42.45
CA PHE A 262 -20.34 7.79 -41.61
C PHE A 262 -19.36 7.73 -40.43
N LEU A 263 -19.24 6.57 -39.77
CA LEU A 263 -18.34 6.39 -38.63
C LEU A 263 -16.87 6.29 -39.03
N TYR A 264 -16.56 5.46 -40.06
CA TYR A 264 -15.19 5.11 -40.43
C TYR A 264 -14.61 5.95 -41.57
N ALA A 265 -15.45 6.53 -42.43
CA ALA A 265 -15.07 7.34 -43.59
C ALA A 265 -13.84 6.79 -44.36
N PRO A 266 -13.94 5.58 -44.95
CA PRO A 266 -12.81 4.89 -45.56
C PRO A 266 -12.18 5.68 -46.71
N ASP A 267 -13.01 6.32 -47.54
CA ASP A 267 -12.57 6.97 -48.78
C ASP A 267 -12.06 8.43 -48.57
N HIS A 268 -12.29 9.05 -47.40
CA HIS A 268 -11.94 10.45 -47.13
C HIS A 268 -11.34 10.65 -45.72
N PRO A 269 -10.00 10.68 -45.56
CA PRO A 269 -9.34 10.79 -44.26
C PRO A 269 -9.70 12.07 -43.49
N GLY A 270 -10.03 13.16 -44.18
CA GLY A 270 -10.39 14.45 -43.58
C GLY A 270 -11.73 14.49 -42.82
N ARG A 271 -12.55 13.43 -42.90
CA ARG A 271 -13.91 13.39 -42.33
C ARG A 271 -14.09 12.35 -41.21
N ARG A 272 -13.02 11.68 -40.77
CA ARG A 272 -13.08 10.61 -39.75
C ARG A 272 -13.47 11.14 -38.36
N LEU A 273 -14.55 10.57 -37.81
CA LEU A 273 -15.01 10.84 -36.45
C LEU A 273 -14.21 10.06 -35.41
N LEU A 274 -13.79 8.84 -35.76
CA LEU A 274 -12.92 8.01 -34.94
C LEU A 274 -11.44 8.22 -35.34
N PRO A 275 -10.53 8.39 -34.38
CA PRO A 275 -9.10 8.55 -34.64
C PRO A 275 -8.48 7.19 -34.99
N VAL A 276 -8.56 6.81 -36.27
CA VAL A 276 -8.11 5.50 -36.80
C VAL A 276 -7.28 5.73 -38.08
N SER A 277 -6.24 4.90 -38.28
CA SER A 277 -5.40 4.92 -39.49
C SER A 277 -6.19 4.49 -40.74
N ASP A 278 -5.70 4.90 -41.90
CA ASP A 278 -6.34 4.63 -43.20
C ASP A 278 -6.51 3.13 -43.45
N GLU A 279 -5.47 2.38 -43.16
CA GLU A 279 -5.45 0.92 -43.30
C GLU A 279 -6.46 0.23 -42.37
N THR A 280 -6.51 0.64 -41.11
CA THR A 280 -7.43 0.03 -40.13
C THR A 280 -8.89 0.40 -40.39
N ALA A 281 -9.17 1.62 -40.88
CA ALA A 281 -10.51 2.03 -41.27
C ALA A 281 -11.04 1.23 -42.47
N GLN A 282 -10.18 0.99 -43.48
CA GLN A 282 -10.50 0.17 -44.64
C GLN A 282 -10.76 -1.29 -44.22
N TYR A 283 -9.88 -1.84 -43.39
CA TYR A 283 -10.00 -3.21 -42.87
C TYR A 283 -11.31 -3.43 -42.10
N LEU A 284 -11.64 -2.51 -41.18
CA LEU A 284 -12.86 -2.60 -40.38
C LEU A 284 -14.13 -2.46 -41.24
N HIS A 285 -14.08 -1.63 -42.28
CA HIS A 285 -15.19 -1.51 -43.24
C HIS A 285 -15.38 -2.78 -44.09
N ILE A 286 -14.31 -3.45 -44.50
CA ILE A 286 -14.38 -4.73 -45.23
C ILE A 286 -15.03 -5.81 -44.36
N TRP A 287 -14.61 -5.92 -43.11
CA TRP A 287 -15.17 -6.89 -42.17
C TRP A 287 -16.62 -6.59 -41.78
N LEU A 288 -16.94 -5.31 -41.58
CA LEU A 288 -18.32 -4.86 -41.39
C LEU A 288 -19.22 -5.31 -42.55
N LYS A 289 -18.75 -5.13 -43.79
CA LYS A 289 -19.49 -5.53 -44.99
C LYS A 289 -19.66 -7.04 -45.09
N ARG A 290 -18.62 -7.82 -44.76
CA ARG A 290 -18.66 -9.29 -44.78
C ARG A 290 -19.67 -9.82 -43.75
N LEU A 291 -19.55 -9.39 -42.50
CA LEU A 291 -20.37 -9.85 -41.39
C LEU A 291 -21.84 -9.46 -41.58
N THR A 292 -22.10 -8.18 -41.86
CA THR A 292 -23.46 -7.64 -42.08
C THR A 292 -24.17 -8.36 -43.22
N ARG A 293 -23.49 -8.58 -44.36
CA ARG A 293 -24.08 -9.28 -45.51
C ARG A 293 -24.36 -10.75 -45.23
N THR A 294 -23.38 -11.47 -44.66
CA THR A 294 -23.57 -12.89 -44.35
C THR A 294 -24.71 -13.05 -43.36
N ALA A 295 -24.70 -12.31 -42.24
CA ALA A 295 -25.64 -12.46 -41.15
C ALA A 295 -27.08 -12.02 -41.49
N ILE A 296 -27.27 -10.88 -42.16
CA ILE A 296 -28.63 -10.40 -42.49
C ILE A 296 -29.22 -11.19 -43.65
N TYR A 297 -28.51 -11.34 -44.78
CA TYR A 297 -29.08 -12.08 -45.92
C TYR A 297 -29.30 -13.55 -45.59
N GLY A 298 -28.43 -14.18 -44.80
CA GLY A 298 -28.64 -15.57 -44.40
C GLY A 298 -29.83 -15.74 -43.44
N TYR A 299 -30.02 -14.85 -42.46
CA TYR A 299 -31.21 -14.87 -41.60
C TYR A 299 -32.51 -14.71 -42.41
N PHE A 300 -32.59 -13.69 -43.27
CA PHE A 300 -33.78 -13.46 -44.11
C PHE A 300 -33.98 -14.54 -45.18
N ALA A 301 -32.91 -15.20 -45.67
CA ALA A 301 -33.02 -16.35 -46.55
C ALA A 301 -33.65 -17.56 -45.84
N LEU A 302 -33.28 -17.82 -44.58
CA LEU A 302 -33.90 -18.86 -43.76
C LEU A 302 -35.35 -18.53 -43.43
N GLN A 303 -35.64 -17.27 -43.10
CA GLN A 303 -37.00 -16.80 -42.86
C GLN A 303 -37.88 -16.93 -44.12
N ALA A 304 -37.34 -16.62 -45.30
CA ALA A 304 -38.02 -16.84 -46.57
C ALA A 304 -38.27 -18.34 -46.82
N GLY A 305 -37.32 -19.21 -46.48
CA GLY A 305 -37.52 -20.66 -46.52
C GLY A 305 -38.69 -21.13 -45.67
N LEU A 306 -38.82 -20.61 -44.44
CA LEU A 306 -39.95 -20.88 -43.54
C LEU A 306 -41.29 -20.48 -44.18
N VAL A 307 -41.37 -19.30 -44.78
CA VAL A 307 -42.57 -18.82 -45.49
C VAL A 307 -42.92 -19.69 -46.72
N LEU A 308 -41.92 -20.32 -47.34
CA LEU A 308 -42.07 -21.24 -48.47
C LEU A 308 -42.36 -22.69 -48.04
N GLY A 309 -42.59 -22.92 -46.74
CA GLY A 309 -42.99 -24.22 -46.20
C GLY A 309 -41.83 -25.11 -45.76
N LEU A 310 -40.69 -24.53 -45.36
CA LEU A 310 -39.62 -25.26 -44.68
C LEU A 310 -40.12 -25.75 -43.30
N PRO A 311 -39.97 -27.05 -42.96
CA PRO A 311 -40.36 -27.57 -41.66
C PRO A 311 -39.64 -26.84 -40.52
N TRP A 312 -40.33 -26.61 -39.40
CA TRP A 312 -39.78 -25.86 -38.25
C TRP A 312 -38.46 -26.46 -37.73
N ALA A 313 -38.37 -27.79 -37.59
CA ALA A 313 -37.15 -28.47 -37.17
C ALA A 313 -35.97 -28.28 -38.15
N ALA A 314 -36.27 -28.21 -39.45
CA ALA A 314 -35.26 -27.93 -40.48
C ALA A 314 -34.80 -26.46 -40.44
N TYR A 315 -35.73 -25.53 -40.18
CA TYR A 315 -35.42 -24.11 -39.97
C TYR A 315 -34.51 -23.91 -38.76
N GLU A 316 -34.82 -24.49 -37.59
CA GLU A 316 -34.00 -24.39 -36.39
C GLU A 316 -32.59 -24.96 -36.60
N GLY A 317 -32.48 -26.15 -37.23
CA GLY A 317 -31.19 -26.75 -37.55
C GLY A 317 -30.33 -25.88 -38.48
N LEU A 318 -30.94 -25.33 -39.54
CA LEU A 318 -30.25 -24.42 -40.45
C LEU A 318 -29.89 -23.09 -39.78
N LEU A 319 -30.73 -22.57 -38.88
CA LEU A 319 -30.47 -21.34 -38.12
C LEU A 319 -29.29 -21.52 -37.16
N ARG A 320 -29.19 -22.67 -36.49
CA ARG A 320 -28.03 -23.03 -35.64
C ARG A 320 -26.74 -23.14 -36.48
N LEU A 321 -26.77 -23.87 -37.60
CA LEU A 321 -25.63 -23.98 -38.52
C LEU A 321 -25.21 -22.61 -39.09
N PHE A 322 -26.17 -21.75 -39.39
CA PHE A 322 -25.91 -20.39 -39.84
C PHE A 322 -25.28 -19.53 -38.73
N GLY A 323 -25.78 -19.65 -37.50
CA GLY A 323 -25.16 -19.03 -36.32
C GLY A 323 -23.70 -19.48 -36.12
N LEU A 324 -23.38 -20.75 -36.40
CA LEU A 324 -22.01 -21.26 -36.35
C LEU A 324 -21.11 -20.59 -37.40
N ILE A 325 -21.62 -20.36 -38.61
CA ILE A 325 -20.88 -19.64 -39.68
C ILE A 325 -20.57 -18.20 -39.23
N VAL A 326 -21.54 -17.51 -38.62
CA VAL A 326 -21.34 -16.15 -38.09
C VAL A 326 -20.35 -16.15 -36.92
N ALA A 327 -20.44 -17.13 -36.00
CA ALA A 327 -19.50 -17.30 -34.90
C ALA A 327 -18.07 -17.56 -35.41
N LEU A 328 -17.92 -18.41 -36.44
CA LEU A 328 -16.63 -18.67 -37.08
C LEU A 328 -16.06 -17.41 -37.75
N GLN A 329 -16.89 -16.61 -38.41
CA GLN A 329 -16.45 -15.31 -38.96
C GLN A 329 -15.93 -14.38 -37.86
N LEU A 330 -16.56 -14.36 -36.68
CA LEU A 330 -16.09 -13.59 -35.52
C LEU A 330 -14.78 -14.15 -34.95
N VAL A 331 -14.63 -15.47 -34.87
CA VAL A 331 -13.37 -16.10 -34.45
C VAL A 331 -12.24 -15.76 -35.42
N VAL A 332 -12.47 -15.85 -36.73
CA VAL A 332 -11.48 -15.46 -37.75
C VAL A 332 -11.10 -13.99 -37.60
N LEU A 333 -12.07 -13.10 -37.36
CA LEU A 333 -11.81 -11.69 -37.07
C LEU A 333 -10.91 -11.52 -35.83
N ILE A 334 -11.16 -12.27 -34.74
CA ILE A 334 -10.34 -12.25 -33.53
C ILE A 334 -8.89 -12.68 -33.84
N PHE A 335 -8.72 -13.79 -34.57
CA PHE A 335 -7.40 -14.32 -34.92
C PHE A 335 -6.62 -13.39 -35.85
N GLN A 336 -7.27 -12.71 -36.79
CA GLN A 336 -6.62 -11.72 -37.66
C GLN A 336 -6.14 -10.48 -36.89
N ASN A 337 -6.77 -10.16 -35.75
CA ASN A 337 -6.38 -9.03 -34.91
C ASN A 337 -5.47 -9.43 -33.74
N ARG A 338 -4.94 -10.67 -33.71
CA ARG A 338 -4.16 -11.22 -32.59
C ARG A 338 -2.96 -10.35 -32.18
N GLU A 339 -2.16 -9.92 -33.15
CA GLU A 339 -0.89 -9.20 -32.95
C GLU A 339 -1.13 -7.72 -32.61
N PRO A 340 -1.95 -6.96 -33.37
CA PRO A 340 -2.23 -5.56 -33.06
C PRO A 340 -2.82 -5.34 -31.66
N VAL A 341 -3.67 -6.26 -31.20
CA VAL A 341 -4.28 -6.16 -29.86
C VAL A 341 -3.32 -6.66 -28.78
N ALA A 342 -2.50 -7.68 -29.06
CA ALA A 342 -1.48 -8.15 -28.12
C ALA A 342 -0.43 -7.06 -27.82
N GLU A 343 -0.03 -6.27 -28.81
CA GLU A 343 0.91 -5.16 -28.62
C GLU A 343 0.35 -4.06 -27.71
N VAL A 344 -0.94 -3.75 -27.87
CA VAL A 344 -1.65 -2.75 -27.04
C VAL A 344 -1.78 -3.21 -25.59
N ILE A 345 -2.12 -4.48 -25.36
CA ILE A 345 -2.23 -5.07 -24.01
C ILE A 345 -0.84 -5.24 -23.39
N GLY A 346 0.17 -5.59 -24.21
CA GLY A 346 1.56 -5.80 -23.80
C GLY A 346 2.25 -4.55 -23.30
N GLY A 347 1.80 -3.37 -23.73
CA GLY A 347 2.36 -2.05 -23.39
C GLY A 347 3.71 -1.83 -24.07
N ASP A 348 3.83 -0.68 -24.72
CA ASP A 348 4.98 -0.27 -25.55
C ASP A 348 6.32 -0.68 -24.93
N ARG A 349 7.11 -1.48 -25.65
CA ARG A 349 8.54 -1.61 -25.35
C ARG A 349 9.10 -0.20 -25.42
N GLY A 350 9.74 0.27 -24.37
CA GLY A 350 10.43 1.56 -24.39
C GLY A 350 11.39 1.62 -25.57
N ASP A 351 10.96 2.28 -26.63
CA ASP A 351 11.78 2.62 -27.78
C ASP A 351 12.70 3.76 -27.31
N GLY A 352 13.80 3.37 -26.67
CA GLY A 352 14.97 4.23 -26.43
C GLY A 352 15.74 4.53 -27.71
N GLY A 353 15.04 4.64 -28.85
CA GLY A 353 15.58 5.00 -30.15
C GLY A 353 15.25 6.45 -30.46
N GLY A 354 15.99 7.38 -29.84
CA GLY A 354 15.99 8.77 -30.26
C GLY A 354 16.64 8.89 -31.64
N GLU A 355 15.87 9.32 -32.63
CA GLU A 355 16.42 9.93 -33.84
C GLU A 355 17.16 11.21 -33.46
N SER A 356 18.49 11.18 -33.54
CA SER A 356 19.30 12.37 -33.82
C SER A 356 20.51 11.93 -34.63
N GLY A 357 20.48 12.23 -35.93
CA GLY A 357 21.70 12.19 -36.72
C GLY A 357 22.62 13.32 -36.26
N GLN A 358 23.80 12.97 -35.71
CA GLN A 358 25.05 13.72 -35.90
C GLN A 358 26.25 12.90 -35.37
N ARG A 359 27.20 12.62 -36.28
CA ARG A 359 28.64 12.25 -36.18
C ARG A 359 29.19 11.43 -34.98
N PRO A 360 30.09 10.46 -35.21
CA PRO A 360 30.76 9.72 -34.15
C PRO A 360 31.94 10.53 -33.59
N GLY A 361 32.08 10.55 -32.27
CA GLY A 361 33.21 11.12 -31.55
C GLY A 361 33.05 10.86 -30.05
N ASP A 362 33.89 9.94 -29.56
CA ASP A 362 34.48 9.84 -28.22
C ASP A 362 33.59 10.20 -27.02
N ASP A 363 33.12 9.17 -26.29
CA ASP A 363 33.04 9.14 -24.81
C ASP A 363 32.35 7.83 -24.36
N GLU A 364 33.01 6.70 -24.65
CA GLU A 364 32.64 5.39 -24.12
C GLU A 364 33.48 5.10 -22.87
N GLN A 365 33.14 5.76 -21.74
CA GLN A 365 33.71 5.35 -20.44
C GLN A 365 32.98 5.81 -19.16
N VAL A 366 31.88 6.58 -19.22
CA VAL A 366 31.20 7.06 -17.99
C VAL A 366 29.84 6.39 -17.74
N ALA A 367 29.38 5.48 -18.61
CA ALA A 367 28.03 4.90 -18.53
C ALA A 367 27.94 3.52 -17.84
N VAL A 368 29.00 3.06 -17.15
CA VAL A 368 29.03 1.69 -16.58
C VAL A 368 28.76 1.64 -15.06
N GLU A 369 28.85 2.76 -14.33
CA GLU A 369 28.72 2.73 -12.85
C GLU A 369 27.34 3.07 -12.27
N ALA A 370 26.32 3.32 -13.09
CA ALA A 370 24.99 3.71 -12.60
C ALA A 370 23.88 2.67 -12.87
N ARG A 371 24.21 1.37 -12.84
CA ARG A 371 23.25 0.30 -13.21
C ARG A 371 22.83 -0.69 -12.11
N ASP A 372 23.27 -0.50 -10.87
CA ASP A 372 23.06 -1.52 -9.82
C ASP A 372 22.18 -1.10 -8.62
N GLU A 373 21.58 0.09 -8.62
CA GLU A 373 20.65 0.49 -7.54
C GLU A 373 19.36 1.12 -8.07
N GLU A 374 18.40 0.30 -8.54
CA GLU A 374 16.97 0.64 -8.36
C GLU A 374 16.04 -0.56 -8.61
N THR A 375 15.44 -1.04 -7.52
CA THR A 375 14.13 -1.72 -7.45
C THR A 375 13.88 -2.96 -8.32
N ILE A 376 14.09 -4.12 -7.68
CA ILE A 376 13.40 -5.38 -7.97
C ILE A 376 11.87 -5.10 -7.87
N GLU A 377 11.16 -5.03 -9.00
CA GLU A 377 9.69 -5.25 -9.20
C GLU A 377 9.03 -4.45 -10.37
N PRO A 378 9.60 -4.44 -11.59
CA PRO A 378 8.75 -4.31 -12.79
C PRO A 378 8.84 -5.47 -13.79
N ALA A 379 9.83 -6.36 -13.65
CA ALA A 379 10.07 -7.45 -14.61
C ALA A 379 9.00 -8.57 -14.57
N ARG A 380 8.53 -8.99 -13.38
CA ARG A 380 7.54 -10.08 -13.27
C ARG A 380 6.14 -9.67 -13.71
N VAL A 381 5.71 -8.45 -13.39
CA VAL A 381 4.40 -7.90 -13.82
C VAL A 381 4.37 -7.67 -15.33
N GLY A 382 5.48 -7.21 -15.91
CA GLY A 382 5.65 -7.10 -17.36
C GLY A 382 5.54 -8.45 -18.07
N GLN A 383 6.15 -9.50 -17.51
CA GLN A 383 6.08 -10.87 -18.07
C GLN A 383 4.66 -11.47 -17.99
N ILE A 384 3.94 -11.30 -16.87
CA ILE A 384 2.56 -11.77 -16.73
C ILE A 384 1.65 -11.04 -17.72
N ARG A 385 1.79 -9.72 -17.85
CA ARG A 385 1.05 -8.90 -18.82
C ARG A 385 1.31 -9.36 -20.26
N GLN A 386 2.56 -9.68 -20.59
CA GLN A 386 2.92 -10.20 -21.91
C GLN A 386 2.37 -11.60 -22.18
N ARG A 387 2.34 -12.49 -21.18
CA ARG A 387 1.69 -13.81 -21.31
C ARG A 387 0.18 -13.69 -21.50
N LEU A 388 -0.48 -12.80 -20.76
CA LEU A 388 -1.90 -12.49 -20.96
C LEU A 388 -2.16 -11.88 -22.34
N ALA A 389 -1.29 -10.99 -22.80
CA ALA A 389 -1.33 -10.42 -24.15
C ALA A 389 -1.07 -11.49 -25.23
N GLY A 390 -0.29 -12.53 -24.96
CA GLY A 390 -0.16 -13.66 -25.87
C GLY A 390 -1.44 -14.50 -25.95
N ALA A 391 -2.17 -14.66 -24.83
CA ALA A 391 -3.29 -15.60 -24.71
C ALA A 391 -4.70 -14.99 -24.92
N TRP A 392 -4.82 -13.66 -25.06
CA TRP A 392 -6.14 -12.98 -25.11
C TRP A 392 -7.05 -13.51 -26.23
N HIS A 393 -6.48 -13.83 -27.39
CA HIS A 393 -7.23 -14.27 -28.57
C HIS A 393 -7.90 -15.64 -28.35
N LEU A 394 -7.26 -16.52 -27.57
CA LEU A 394 -7.84 -17.81 -27.16
C LEU A 394 -9.01 -17.60 -26.22
N LEU A 395 -8.88 -16.70 -25.23
CA LEU A 395 -9.97 -16.38 -24.30
C LEU A 395 -11.16 -15.73 -25.00
N ALA A 396 -10.91 -14.81 -25.94
CA ALA A 396 -11.95 -14.16 -26.73
C ALA A 396 -12.67 -15.13 -27.68
N ALA A 397 -11.91 -16.01 -28.35
CA ALA A 397 -12.49 -17.04 -29.22
C ALA A 397 -13.32 -18.05 -28.41
N LEU A 398 -12.81 -18.48 -27.24
CA LEU A 398 -13.54 -19.34 -26.31
C LEU A 398 -14.84 -18.66 -25.86
N TYR A 399 -14.81 -17.38 -25.49
CA TYR A 399 -16.01 -16.63 -25.11
C TYR A 399 -17.06 -16.58 -26.23
N VAL A 400 -16.65 -16.34 -27.48
CA VAL A 400 -17.56 -16.37 -28.64
C VAL A 400 -18.16 -17.75 -28.88
N LEU A 401 -17.36 -18.82 -28.72
CA LEU A 401 -17.84 -20.20 -28.83
C LEU A 401 -18.81 -20.57 -27.72
N VAL A 402 -18.56 -20.16 -26.48
CA VAL A 402 -19.47 -20.35 -25.34
C VAL A 402 -20.76 -19.56 -25.55
N LEU A 403 -20.67 -18.32 -26.04
CA LEU A 403 -21.84 -17.50 -26.37
C LEU A 403 -22.71 -18.16 -27.45
N TYR A 404 -22.09 -18.67 -28.50
CA TYR A 404 -22.78 -19.46 -29.53
C TYR A 404 -23.40 -20.72 -28.93
N GLY A 405 -22.70 -21.46 -28.06
CA GLY A 405 -23.23 -22.65 -27.41
C GLY A 405 -24.47 -22.35 -26.56
N ILE A 406 -24.42 -21.32 -25.73
CA ILE A 406 -25.56 -20.89 -24.90
C ILE A 406 -26.78 -20.54 -25.76
N TRP A 407 -26.56 -19.86 -26.89
CA TRP A 407 -27.62 -19.51 -27.84
C TRP A 407 -28.15 -20.71 -28.63
N ALA A 408 -27.27 -21.56 -29.16
CA ALA A 408 -27.64 -22.72 -29.97
C ALA A 408 -28.38 -23.79 -29.17
N LEU A 409 -28.17 -23.84 -27.86
CA LEU A 409 -28.79 -24.78 -26.93
C LEU A 409 -30.05 -24.22 -26.25
N ASP A 410 -30.50 -23.04 -26.69
CA ASP A 410 -31.68 -22.33 -26.17
C ASP A 410 -31.73 -22.26 -24.64
N VAL A 411 -30.58 -21.96 -24.02
CA VAL A 411 -30.49 -21.84 -22.56
C VAL A 411 -31.29 -20.60 -22.13
N THR A 412 -32.49 -20.82 -21.57
CA THR A 412 -33.40 -19.77 -21.09
C THR A 412 -32.66 -18.73 -20.25
N GLY A 413 -32.64 -17.48 -20.73
CA GLY A 413 -32.00 -16.35 -20.04
C GLY A 413 -30.45 -16.34 -20.04
N GLY A 414 -29.79 -17.39 -20.53
CA GLY A 414 -28.32 -17.52 -20.50
C GLY A 414 -27.60 -16.47 -21.35
N PHE A 415 -28.13 -16.15 -22.53
CA PHE A 415 -27.58 -15.09 -23.37
C PHE A 415 -27.73 -13.70 -22.73
N TYR A 416 -28.92 -13.39 -22.21
CA TYR A 416 -29.18 -12.11 -21.53
C TYR A 416 -28.29 -11.93 -20.30
N TYR A 417 -28.09 -13.00 -19.52
CA TYR A 417 -27.16 -13.03 -18.40
C TYR A 417 -25.73 -12.69 -18.83
N MET A 418 -25.22 -13.39 -19.85
CA MET A 418 -23.85 -13.22 -20.34
C MET A 418 -23.62 -11.84 -20.97
N LEU A 419 -24.62 -11.30 -21.67
CA LEU A 419 -24.62 -9.95 -22.21
C LEU A 419 -24.63 -8.89 -21.09
N ARG A 420 -25.52 -9.01 -20.10
CA ARG A 420 -25.58 -8.09 -18.95
C ARG A 420 -24.26 -8.10 -18.18
N ALA A 421 -23.72 -9.27 -17.88
CA ALA A 421 -22.46 -9.43 -17.14
C ALA A 421 -21.28 -8.79 -17.88
N THR A 422 -21.19 -8.96 -19.20
CA THR A 422 -20.11 -8.35 -20.01
C THR A 422 -20.24 -6.85 -20.16
N VAL A 423 -21.46 -6.33 -20.37
CA VAL A 423 -21.71 -4.89 -20.44
C VAL A 423 -21.40 -4.22 -19.09
N LEU A 424 -21.85 -4.81 -17.98
CA LEU A 424 -21.52 -4.32 -16.64
C LEU A 424 -20.02 -4.36 -16.37
N SER A 425 -19.34 -5.46 -16.73
CA SER A 425 -17.88 -5.58 -16.59
C SER A 425 -17.14 -4.48 -17.35
N LEU A 426 -17.56 -4.19 -18.59
CA LEU A 426 -16.97 -3.12 -19.40
C LEU A 426 -17.23 -1.74 -18.77
N ALA A 427 -18.44 -1.49 -18.28
CA ALA A 427 -18.79 -0.25 -17.60
C ALA A 427 -17.95 -0.04 -16.32
N ILE A 428 -17.78 -1.08 -15.51
CA ILE A 428 -16.95 -1.06 -14.30
C ILE A 428 -15.49 -0.73 -14.65
N ILE A 429 -14.92 -1.35 -15.68
CA ILE A 429 -13.54 -1.07 -16.13
C ILE A 429 -13.40 0.39 -16.58
N VAL A 430 -14.36 0.93 -17.31
CA VAL A 430 -14.36 2.34 -17.76
C VAL A 430 -14.45 3.30 -16.58
N ILE A 431 -15.35 3.03 -15.62
CA ILE A 431 -15.48 3.83 -14.39
C ILE A 431 -14.19 3.77 -13.58
N ALA A 432 -13.63 2.57 -13.35
CA ALA A 432 -12.38 2.39 -12.62
C ALA A 432 -11.22 3.16 -13.26
N ARG A 433 -11.07 3.10 -14.60
CA ARG A 433 -10.08 3.92 -15.32
C ARG A 433 -10.36 5.42 -15.20
N GLY A 434 -11.62 5.83 -15.24
CA GLY A 434 -12.04 7.22 -15.04
C GLY A 434 -11.64 7.74 -13.66
N VAL A 435 -11.94 6.98 -12.60
CA VAL A 435 -11.57 7.28 -11.22
C VAL A 435 -10.05 7.36 -11.06
N LEU A 436 -9.31 6.38 -11.58
CA LEU A 436 -7.84 6.40 -11.55
C LEU A 436 -7.25 7.62 -12.26
N GLY A 437 -7.82 8.02 -13.39
CA GLY A 437 -7.38 9.21 -14.14
C GLY A 437 -7.84 10.54 -13.54
N LEU A 438 -8.90 10.57 -12.74
CA LEU A 438 -9.32 11.73 -11.93
C LEU A 438 -8.42 11.87 -10.71
N LEU A 439 -8.11 10.75 -10.07
CA LEU A 439 -7.28 10.70 -8.90
C LEU A 439 -5.84 11.13 -9.18
N SER A 440 -5.24 10.61 -10.26
CA SER A 440 -3.92 11.05 -10.66
C SER A 440 -3.90 12.55 -10.94
N ARG A 441 -4.93 13.09 -11.62
CA ARG A 441 -5.06 14.53 -11.86
C ARG A 441 -5.25 15.36 -10.59
N ALA A 442 -5.97 14.85 -9.60
CA ALA A 442 -6.23 15.56 -8.35
C ALA A 442 -4.98 15.61 -7.45
N ILE A 443 -4.19 14.54 -7.46
CA ILE A 443 -2.96 14.39 -6.67
C ILE A 443 -1.78 15.11 -7.35
N ASP A 444 -1.65 15.01 -8.67
CA ASP A 444 -0.61 15.67 -9.46
C ASP A 444 -0.92 17.15 -9.72
N HIS A 445 -2.10 17.64 -9.30
CA HIS A 445 -2.34 19.07 -9.31
C HIS A 445 -1.33 19.68 -8.32
N PRO A 446 -0.44 20.60 -8.77
CA PRO A 446 0.51 21.22 -7.88
C PRO A 446 -0.29 21.98 -6.84
N LEU A 447 -0.39 21.36 -5.67
CA LEU A 447 -0.85 22.01 -4.46
C LEU A 447 0.16 23.13 -4.23
N HIS A 448 -0.18 24.32 -4.74
CA HIS A 448 0.42 25.57 -4.31
C HIS A 448 0.07 25.76 -2.82
N MET A 449 0.66 24.94 -1.96
CA MET A 449 0.66 25.15 -0.52
C MET A 449 1.32 26.51 -0.33
N LYS A 450 0.50 27.50 0.07
CA LYS A 450 0.91 28.89 0.31
C LYS A 450 2.29 28.92 0.96
N ARG A 451 3.18 29.75 0.41
CA ARG A 451 4.56 30.04 0.89
C ARG A 451 4.66 30.28 2.41
N ASP A 452 3.56 30.58 3.08
CA ASP A 452 3.46 30.74 4.54
C ASP A 452 3.57 29.43 5.34
N LEU A 453 3.13 28.28 4.81
CA LEU A 453 3.19 27.01 5.55
C LEU A 453 4.59 26.38 5.49
N ASN A 454 5.27 26.50 4.34
CA ASN A 454 6.66 26.04 4.16
C ASN A 454 7.66 26.90 4.97
N ARG A 455 7.29 28.14 5.31
CA ARG A 455 8.05 29.00 6.24
C ARG A 455 7.94 28.55 7.69
N ARG A 456 6.83 27.94 8.11
CA ARG A 456 6.61 27.44 9.49
C ARG A 456 7.17 26.04 9.72
N PHE A 457 7.24 25.20 8.68
CA PHE A 457 7.73 23.81 8.79
C PHE A 457 8.61 23.42 7.59
N PRO A 458 9.90 23.79 7.59
CA PRO A 458 10.84 23.35 6.54
C PRO A 458 11.00 21.83 6.57
N GLY A 459 10.58 21.13 5.50
CA GLY A 459 10.70 19.67 5.36
C GLY A 459 9.39 18.92 5.04
N LEU A 460 8.22 19.57 5.16
CA LEU A 460 6.93 18.98 4.78
C LEU A 460 6.87 18.57 3.31
N GLU A 461 7.52 19.33 2.43
CA GLU A 461 7.53 19.08 1.00
C GLU A 461 8.30 17.79 0.65
N ALA A 462 9.46 17.56 1.27
CA ALA A 462 10.24 16.33 1.10
C ALA A 462 9.53 15.09 1.65
N ARG A 463 8.79 15.22 2.76
CA ARG A 463 7.99 14.12 3.34
C ARG A 463 6.74 13.86 2.51
N ALA A 464 6.00 14.89 2.11
CA ALA A 464 4.84 14.75 1.23
C ALA A 464 5.21 14.04 -0.07
N ASN A 465 6.37 14.36 -0.66
CA ASN A 465 6.83 13.71 -1.89
C ASN A 465 7.23 12.24 -1.70
N ARG A 466 7.58 11.81 -0.47
CA ARG A 466 7.82 10.40 -0.14
C ARG A 466 6.52 9.61 0.07
N TYR A 467 5.49 10.26 0.62
CA TYR A 467 4.19 9.62 0.90
C TYR A 467 3.23 9.62 -0.30
N LEU A 468 3.30 10.64 -1.15
CA LEU A 468 2.51 10.74 -2.38
C LEU A 468 2.55 9.47 -3.26
N PRO A 469 3.71 8.89 -3.60
CA PRO A 469 3.75 7.67 -4.42
C PRO A 469 3.16 6.45 -3.71
N ILE A 470 3.31 6.35 -2.38
CA ILE A 470 2.75 5.26 -1.58
C ILE A 470 1.22 5.37 -1.52
N VAL A 471 0.70 6.56 -1.25
CA VAL A 471 -0.74 6.85 -1.24
C VAL A 471 -1.35 6.61 -2.63
N HIS A 472 -0.68 7.07 -3.69
CA HIS A 472 -1.15 6.86 -5.06
C HIS A 472 -1.16 5.37 -5.44
N SER A 473 -0.16 4.61 -5.02
CA SER A 473 -0.10 3.15 -5.23
C SER A 473 -1.18 2.41 -4.42
N GLY A 474 -1.37 2.77 -3.15
CA GLY A 474 -2.41 2.19 -2.30
C GLY A 474 -3.82 2.48 -2.80
N LEU A 475 -4.08 3.71 -3.24
CA LEU A 475 -5.39 4.08 -3.77
C LEU A 475 -5.67 3.47 -5.14
N ARG A 476 -4.64 3.28 -5.97
CA ARG A 476 -4.75 2.50 -7.21
C ARG A 476 -5.11 1.05 -6.93
N LEU A 477 -4.44 0.42 -5.96
CA LEU A 477 -4.72 -0.94 -5.53
C LEU A 477 -6.14 -1.07 -4.98
N LEU A 478 -6.59 -0.12 -4.17
CA LEU A 478 -7.96 -0.07 -3.64
C LEU A 478 -9.00 -0.01 -4.77
N VAL A 479 -8.83 0.90 -5.73
CA VAL A 479 -9.74 1.02 -6.88
C VAL A 479 -9.75 -0.27 -7.71
N MET A 480 -8.60 -0.91 -7.88
CA MET A 480 -8.49 -2.18 -8.61
C MET A 480 -9.21 -3.33 -7.89
N ILE A 481 -9.06 -3.43 -6.56
CA ILE A 481 -9.77 -4.41 -5.74
C ILE A 481 -11.29 -4.19 -5.81
N LEU A 482 -11.74 -2.94 -5.67
CA LEU A 482 -13.17 -2.60 -5.78
C LEU A 482 -13.72 -2.92 -7.17
N ALA A 483 -12.98 -2.62 -8.23
CA ALA A 483 -13.37 -2.95 -9.60
C ALA A 483 -13.46 -4.47 -9.80
N LEU A 484 -12.52 -5.24 -9.26
CA LEU A 484 -12.54 -6.70 -9.32
C LEU A 484 -13.76 -7.27 -8.60
N LEU A 485 -14.04 -6.82 -7.37
CA LEU A 485 -15.21 -7.24 -6.60
C LEU A 485 -16.52 -6.93 -7.33
N ALA A 486 -16.63 -5.74 -7.92
CA ALA A 486 -17.80 -5.36 -8.71
C ALA A 486 -17.97 -6.20 -9.97
N ILE A 487 -16.87 -6.59 -10.63
CA ILE A 487 -16.91 -7.52 -11.78
C ILE A 487 -17.41 -8.88 -11.30
N LEU A 488 -16.85 -9.44 -10.22
CA LEU A 488 -17.30 -10.73 -9.68
C LEU A 488 -18.81 -10.72 -9.35
N GLU A 489 -19.30 -9.64 -8.75
CA GLU A 489 -20.72 -9.44 -8.48
C GLU A 489 -21.55 -9.38 -9.78
N ALA A 490 -21.07 -8.68 -10.81
CA ALA A 490 -21.72 -8.62 -12.11
C ALA A 490 -21.81 -9.98 -12.82
N TRP A 491 -20.89 -10.89 -12.49
CA TRP A 491 -20.89 -12.29 -12.93
C TRP A 491 -21.63 -13.23 -11.98
N GLY A 492 -22.43 -12.70 -11.05
CA GLY A 492 -23.37 -13.46 -10.22
C GLY A 492 -22.71 -14.36 -9.18
N THR A 493 -21.43 -14.15 -8.85
CA THR A 493 -20.73 -14.98 -7.84
C THR A 493 -21.15 -14.65 -6.41
N GLY A 494 -21.95 -13.60 -6.20
CA GLY A 494 -22.35 -13.11 -4.88
C GLY A 494 -21.16 -12.66 -4.04
N ALA A 495 -20.18 -11.99 -4.66
CA ALA A 495 -18.96 -11.57 -3.97
C ALA A 495 -19.21 -10.58 -2.83
N LEU A 496 -20.20 -9.69 -2.96
CA LEU A 496 -20.60 -8.78 -1.89
C LEU A 496 -21.32 -9.53 -0.77
N ALA A 497 -22.16 -10.51 -1.10
CA ALA A 497 -22.83 -11.36 -0.13
C ALA A 497 -21.82 -12.23 0.64
N TRP A 498 -20.78 -12.73 -0.04
CA TRP A 498 -19.67 -13.45 0.58
C TRP A 498 -18.85 -12.55 1.49
N LEU A 499 -18.55 -11.30 1.11
CA LEU A 499 -17.84 -10.37 2.00
C LEU A 499 -18.67 -10.02 3.25
N ALA A 500 -19.99 -10.00 3.14
CA ALA A 500 -20.92 -9.82 4.25
C ALA A 500 -21.13 -11.09 5.10
N SER A 501 -20.66 -12.25 4.65
CA SER A 501 -20.72 -13.52 5.40
C SER A 501 -19.70 -13.57 6.55
N GLU A 502 -19.90 -14.47 7.51
CA GLU A 502 -19.01 -14.71 8.67
C GLU A 502 -17.51 -14.81 8.27
N PRO A 503 -17.10 -15.67 7.31
CA PRO A 503 -15.71 -15.73 6.85
C PRO A 503 -15.19 -14.43 6.21
N GLY A 504 -16.05 -13.74 5.46
CA GLY A 504 -15.69 -12.49 4.78
C GLY A 504 -15.41 -11.35 5.76
N ARG A 505 -16.24 -11.21 6.80
CA ARG A 505 -16.06 -10.23 7.87
C ARG A 505 -14.81 -10.51 8.69
N TYR A 506 -14.53 -11.77 8.99
CA TYR A 506 -13.33 -12.18 9.72
C TYR A 506 -12.04 -11.81 8.97
N LEU A 507 -11.97 -12.14 7.67
CA LEU A 507 -10.83 -11.80 6.83
C LEU A 507 -10.69 -10.27 6.66
N GLY A 508 -11.81 -9.58 6.44
CA GLY A 508 -11.86 -8.13 6.31
C GLY A 508 -11.40 -7.41 7.59
N ALA A 509 -11.83 -7.87 8.76
CA ALA A 509 -11.43 -7.31 10.05
C ALA A 509 -9.91 -7.47 10.28
N ARG A 510 -9.35 -8.66 10.03
CA ARG A 510 -7.90 -8.90 10.17
C ARG A 510 -7.06 -8.04 9.23
N LEU A 511 -7.45 -7.96 7.96
CA LEU A 511 -6.78 -7.08 7.00
C LEU A 511 -6.90 -5.60 7.42
N GLY A 512 -8.06 -5.19 7.93
CA GLY A 512 -8.28 -3.86 8.48
C GLY A 512 -7.37 -3.55 9.66
N THR A 513 -7.26 -4.47 10.62
CA THR A 513 -6.36 -4.32 11.78
C THR A 513 -4.90 -4.28 11.35
N ILE A 514 -4.46 -5.15 10.42
CA ILE A 514 -3.09 -5.13 9.88
C ILE A 514 -2.78 -3.77 9.25
N VAL A 515 -3.70 -3.23 8.42
CA VAL A 515 -3.53 -1.90 7.82
C VAL A 515 -3.46 -0.83 8.90
N MET A 516 -4.34 -0.87 9.91
CA MET A 516 -4.33 0.07 11.03
C MET A 516 -3.01 0.03 11.82
N VAL A 517 -2.47 -1.16 12.10
CA VAL A 517 -1.18 -1.36 12.78
C VAL A 517 -0.04 -0.77 11.96
N VAL A 518 0.01 -1.06 10.65
CA VAL A 518 1.05 -0.53 9.76
C VAL A 518 0.97 0.99 9.66
N VAL A 519 -0.22 1.55 9.50
CA VAL A 519 -0.45 3.00 9.48
C VAL A 519 -0.04 3.62 10.82
N GLY A 520 -0.43 3.01 11.95
CA GLY A 520 -0.03 3.46 13.29
C GLY A 520 1.48 3.47 13.47
N ALA A 521 2.19 2.42 13.04
CA ALA A 521 3.64 2.34 13.09
C ALA A 521 4.32 3.44 12.26
N VAL A 522 3.82 3.70 11.05
CA VAL A 522 4.32 4.80 10.19
C VAL A 522 4.07 6.16 10.84
N VAL A 523 2.88 6.39 11.41
CA VAL A 523 2.54 7.65 12.10
C VAL A 523 3.45 7.88 13.30
N VAL A 524 3.70 6.86 14.13
CA VAL A 524 4.61 6.95 15.28
C VAL A 524 6.04 7.24 14.81
N TRP A 525 6.52 6.54 13.77
CA TRP A 525 7.84 6.74 13.21
C TRP A 525 8.05 8.14 12.62
N GLU A 526 7.08 8.64 11.86
CA GLU A 526 7.12 9.97 11.27
C GLU A 526 6.98 11.06 12.33
N GLY A 527 6.10 10.88 13.31
CA GLY A 527 5.97 11.80 14.44
C GLY A 527 7.29 11.96 15.20
N ALA A 528 7.95 10.84 15.51
CA ALA A 528 9.23 10.87 16.18
C ALA A 528 10.36 11.42 15.30
N SER A 529 10.44 11.04 14.02
CA SER A 529 11.41 11.60 13.08
C SER A 529 11.21 13.10 12.89
N ALA A 530 9.97 13.57 12.87
CA ALA A 530 9.63 14.98 12.78
C ALA A 530 10.07 15.76 14.03
N LEU A 531 9.82 15.23 15.23
CA LEU A 531 10.26 15.82 16.49
C LEU A 531 11.79 15.92 16.55
N ILE A 532 12.48 14.83 16.20
CA ILE A 532 13.95 14.75 16.09
C ILE A 532 14.51 15.83 15.15
N GLU A 533 13.92 15.96 13.97
CA GLU A 533 14.38 16.91 12.95
C GLU A 533 14.06 18.36 13.35
N SER A 534 12.90 18.60 13.97
CA SER A 534 12.53 19.92 14.52
C SER A 534 13.48 20.36 15.64
N TYR A 535 13.92 19.43 16.50
CA TYR A 535 14.86 19.71 17.58
C TYR A 535 16.29 20.00 17.06
N LEU A 536 16.68 19.40 15.93
CA LEU A 536 17.95 19.68 15.24
C LEU A 536 17.92 20.97 14.43
N ALA A 537 16.77 21.35 13.89
CA ALA A 537 16.60 22.49 12.99
C ALA A 537 16.27 23.81 13.71
N GLU A 538 16.27 23.81 15.04
CA GLU A 538 15.92 24.96 15.86
C GLU A 538 16.85 26.16 15.54
N THR A 539 16.23 27.24 15.09
CA THR A 539 16.88 28.45 14.57
C THR A 539 16.82 29.53 15.65
N ASP A 540 17.92 30.23 15.91
CA ASP A 540 17.96 31.28 16.93
C ASP A 540 17.07 32.47 16.51
N GLY A 541 16.64 33.32 17.45
CA GLY A 541 15.70 34.44 17.21
C GLY A 541 16.14 35.49 16.16
N ARG A 542 17.34 35.34 15.58
CA ARG A 542 17.90 36.13 14.47
C ARG A 542 17.96 35.39 13.12
N GLY A 543 17.31 34.23 12.99
CA GLY A 543 17.23 33.47 11.73
C GLY A 543 18.50 32.72 11.32
N ARG A 544 19.51 32.60 12.20
CA ARG A 544 20.72 31.80 11.95
C ARG A 544 20.55 30.38 12.47
N ARG A 545 20.84 29.37 11.64
CA ARG A 545 20.87 27.96 12.05
C ARG A 545 21.94 27.79 13.13
N ARG A 546 21.55 27.44 14.36
CA ARG A 546 22.51 27.02 15.39
C ARG A 546 23.08 25.67 14.94
N THR A 547 24.34 25.63 14.57
CA THR A 547 25.09 24.38 14.43
C THR A 547 25.20 23.75 15.81
N ARG A 548 24.22 22.90 16.19
CA ARG A 548 24.29 22.10 17.42
C ARG A 548 25.50 21.17 17.35
N SER A 549 26.06 20.83 18.52
CA SER A 549 27.31 20.09 18.61
C SER A 549 27.25 18.75 17.87
N ALA A 550 28.38 18.33 17.29
CA ALA A 550 28.50 17.05 16.60
C ALA A 550 28.01 15.86 17.46
N ARG A 551 28.19 15.96 18.79
CA ARG A 551 27.72 14.97 19.78
C ARG A 551 26.20 14.83 19.84
N VAL A 552 25.43 15.92 19.72
CA VAL A 552 23.96 15.85 19.69
C VAL A 552 23.49 15.15 18.42
N ARG A 553 24.14 15.40 17.29
CA ARG A 553 23.78 14.80 16.00
C ARG A 553 23.98 13.28 16.00
N THR A 554 25.08 12.80 16.58
CA THR A 554 25.36 11.37 16.70
C THR A 554 24.46 10.68 17.72
N LEU A 555 24.15 11.32 18.86
CA LEU A 555 23.17 10.79 19.82
C LEU A 555 21.78 10.63 19.20
N LEU A 556 21.33 11.63 18.44
CA LEU A 556 19.99 11.62 17.87
C LEU A 556 19.86 10.63 16.70
N SER A 557 20.94 10.38 15.95
CA SER A 557 20.94 9.31 14.94
C SER A 557 20.85 7.92 15.57
N VAL A 558 21.57 7.68 16.68
CA VAL A 558 21.46 6.42 17.44
C VAL A 558 20.06 6.24 18.01
N ALA A 559 19.47 7.28 18.61
CA ALA A 559 18.09 7.23 19.13
C ALA A 559 17.06 6.94 18.03
N ARG A 560 17.23 7.55 16.85
CA ARG A 560 16.38 7.30 15.68
C ARG A 560 16.46 5.85 15.23
N ASN A 561 17.67 5.28 15.12
CA ASN A 561 17.83 3.89 14.72
C ASN A 561 17.26 2.92 15.78
N ALA A 562 17.46 3.20 17.07
CA ALA A 562 16.88 2.40 18.15
C ALA A 562 15.34 2.42 18.11
N LEU A 563 14.73 3.60 17.88
CA LEU A 563 13.29 3.73 17.74
C LEU A 563 12.76 2.99 16.51
N LEU A 564 13.47 3.06 15.37
CA LEU A 564 13.09 2.34 14.15
C LEU A 564 13.04 0.82 14.40
N THR A 565 14.07 0.30 15.07
CA THR A 565 14.14 -1.12 15.43
C THR A 565 12.99 -1.49 16.36
N LEU A 566 12.72 -0.69 17.39
CA LEU A 566 11.63 -0.93 18.34
C LEU A 566 10.26 -0.94 17.65
N VAL A 567 9.94 0.10 16.87
CA VAL A 567 8.66 0.22 16.16
C VAL A 567 8.50 -0.90 15.14
N SER A 568 9.56 -1.24 14.40
CA SER A 568 9.53 -2.35 13.42
C SER A 568 9.28 -3.70 14.09
N VAL A 569 9.96 -3.99 15.21
CA VAL A 569 9.76 -5.26 15.95
C VAL A 569 8.33 -5.36 16.47
N VAL A 570 7.81 -4.31 17.11
CA VAL A 570 6.44 -4.30 17.65
C VAL A 570 5.41 -4.44 16.52
N ALA A 571 5.55 -3.67 15.44
CA ALA A 571 4.65 -3.75 14.29
C ALA A 571 4.66 -5.14 13.65
N THR A 572 5.85 -5.75 13.51
CA THR A 572 5.99 -7.11 12.96
C THR A 572 5.30 -8.13 13.84
N LEU A 573 5.48 -8.08 15.18
CA LEU A 573 4.80 -8.99 16.10
C LEU A 573 3.28 -8.83 16.04
N LEU A 574 2.78 -7.60 16.01
CA LEU A 574 1.33 -7.35 15.89
C LEU A 574 0.76 -7.89 14.58
N VAL A 575 1.45 -7.70 13.45
CA VAL A 575 1.03 -8.26 12.16
C VAL A 575 1.04 -9.80 12.17
N LEU A 576 2.07 -10.42 12.76
CA LEU A 576 2.12 -11.89 12.91
C LEU A 576 0.95 -12.41 13.76
N SER A 577 0.60 -11.72 14.83
CA SER A 577 -0.54 -12.06 15.69
C SER A 577 -1.86 -12.04 14.93
N GLU A 578 -2.09 -11.03 14.08
CA GLU A 578 -3.30 -10.95 13.24
C GLU A 578 -3.35 -12.03 12.14
N LEU A 579 -2.19 -12.50 11.68
CA LEU A 579 -2.08 -13.66 10.79
C LEU A 579 -2.35 -15.00 11.50
N GLY A 580 -2.59 -14.99 12.81
CA GLY A 580 -2.84 -16.17 13.63
C GLY A 580 -1.57 -16.92 14.03
N ILE A 581 -0.40 -16.32 13.85
CA ILE A 581 0.88 -16.90 14.31
C ILE A 581 1.01 -16.64 15.81
N ASN A 582 1.24 -17.69 16.60
CA ASN A 582 1.47 -17.53 18.03
C ASN A 582 2.77 -16.75 18.27
N ILE A 583 2.63 -15.52 18.77
CA ILE A 583 3.77 -14.64 19.05
C ILE A 583 4.44 -14.91 20.39
N ALA A 584 3.89 -15.78 21.26
CA ALA A 584 4.45 -16.02 22.59
C ALA A 584 5.93 -16.47 22.56
N PRO A 585 6.38 -17.37 21.65
CA PRO A 585 7.80 -17.72 21.54
C PRO A 585 8.68 -16.54 21.10
N LEU A 586 8.20 -15.72 20.15
CA LEU A 586 8.93 -14.53 19.70
C LEU A 586 9.00 -13.46 20.80
N LEU A 587 7.91 -13.26 21.53
CA LEU A 587 7.83 -12.35 22.67
C LEU A 587 8.76 -12.80 23.79
N ALA A 588 8.82 -14.11 24.08
CA ALA A 588 9.76 -14.68 25.03
C ALA A 588 11.22 -14.47 24.61
N GLY A 589 11.55 -14.71 23.35
CA GLY A 589 12.88 -14.45 22.79
C GLY A 589 13.27 -12.97 22.85
N ALA A 590 12.35 -12.07 22.45
CA ALA A 590 12.53 -10.62 22.57
C ALA A 590 12.68 -10.19 24.04
N GLY A 591 11.99 -10.85 24.97
CA GLY A 591 12.13 -10.64 26.41
C GLY A 591 13.52 -10.97 26.93
N VAL A 592 14.14 -12.08 26.49
CA VAL A 592 15.52 -12.44 26.86
C VAL A 592 16.52 -11.40 26.34
N VAL A 593 16.36 -10.95 25.09
CA VAL A 593 17.20 -9.86 24.53
C VAL A 593 17.00 -8.56 25.32
N GLY A 594 15.75 -8.23 25.67
CA GLY A 594 15.41 -7.09 26.51
C GLY A 594 16.07 -7.15 27.89
N LEU A 595 16.10 -8.34 28.50
CA LEU A 595 16.79 -8.57 29.79
C LEU A 595 18.30 -8.35 29.66
N ALA A 596 18.93 -8.87 28.60
CA ALA A 596 20.36 -8.67 28.35
C ALA A 596 20.70 -7.18 28.16
N ILE A 597 19.90 -6.44 27.38
CA ILE A 597 20.06 -4.99 27.21
C ILE A 597 19.83 -4.26 28.54
N GLY A 598 18.83 -4.67 29.31
CA GLY A 598 18.52 -4.12 30.63
C GLY A 598 19.68 -4.26 31.61
N PHE A 599 20.31 -5.43 31.68
CA PHE A 599 21.50 -5.65 32.50
C PHE A 599 22.70 -4.83 32.01
N GLY A 600 22.92 -4.74 30.70
CA GLY A 600 23.99 -3.90 30.14
C GLY A 600 23.81 -2.41 30.44
N ALA A 601 22.55 -1.95 30.54
CA ALA A 601 22.21 -0.56 30.84
C ALA A 601 22.03 -0.25 32.33
N GLN A 602 22.10 -1.23 33.22
CA GLN A 602 21.79 -1.06 34.64
C GLN A 602 22.63 0.04 35.31
N THR A 603 23.94 0.07 35.05
CA THR A 603 24.85 1.08 35.62
C THR A 603 24.53 2.49 35.12
N LEU A 604 24.12 2.64 33.85
CA LEU A 604 23.68 3.93 33.30
C LEU A 604 22.48 4.48 34.06
N VAL A 605 21.49 3.62 34.32
CA VAL A 605 20.27 4.01 35.05
C VAL A 605 20.62 4.35 36.50
N LYS A 606 21.48 3.56 37.15
CA LYS A 606 21.99 3.86 38.49
C LYS A 606 22.68 5.22 38.53
N ASP A 607 23.56 5.51 37.58
CA ASP A 607 24.25 6.81 37.50
C ASP A 607 23.26 7.98 37.40
N PHE A 608 22.24 7.86 36.55
CA PHE A 608 21.24 8.92 36.35
C PHE A 608 20.41 9.16 37.61
N ILE A 609 19.93 8.09 38.25
CA ILE A 609 19.11 8.18 39.47
C ILE A 609 19.94 8.76 40.62
N THR A 610 21.14 8.21 40.86
CA THR A 610 22.03 8.71 41.91
C THR A 610 22.43 10.17 41.64
N GLY A 611 22.73 10.53 40.39
CA GLY A 611 23.02 11.91 40.00
C GLY A 611 21.86 12.87 40.24
N ALA A 612 20.65 12.47 39.85
CA ALA A 612 19.45 13.26 40.10
C ALA A 612 19.21 13.48 41.59
N ILE A 613 19.44 12.46 42.43
CA ILE A 613 19.33 12.58 43.90
C ILE A 613 20.39 13.53 44.46
N ILE A 614 21.65 13.40 44.03
CA ILE A 614 22.75 14.28 44.46
C ILE A 614 22.44 15.74 44.14
N LEU A 615 21.92 16.01 42.94
CA LEU A 615 21.53 17.35 42.50
C LEU A 615 20.28 17.86 43.22
N PHE A 616 19.26 17.01 43.39
CA PHE A 616 18.00 17.39 44.03
C PHE A 616 18.17 17.69 45.52
N GLN A 617 19.04 16.94 46.21
CA GLN A 617 19.36 17.15 47.62
C GLN A 617 20.52 18.13 47.84
N ASP A 618 21.09 18.69 46.76
CA ASP A 618 22.24 19.61 46.81
C ASP A 618 23.41 19.07 47.67
N LEU A 619 23.72 17.78 47.52
CA LEU A 619 24.82 17.13 48.27
C LEU A 619 26.19 17.62 47.79
N ILE A 620 26.28 17.95 46.49
CA ILE A 620 27.48 18.44 45.82
C ILE A 620 27.10 19.59 44.90
N SER A 621 27.72 20.75 45.10
CA SER A 621 27.58 21.91 44.23
C SER A 621 28.89 22.27 43.54
N VAL A 622 28.80 22.96 42.39
CA VAL A 622 29.98 23.47 41.68
C VAL A 622 30.65 24.53 42.55
N GLY A 623 31.95 24.37 42.79
CA GLY A 623 32.72 25.21 43.70
C GLY A 623 32.93 24.62 45.09
N ASP A 624 32.25 23.53 45.46
CA ASP A 624 32.51 22.84 46.73
C ASP A 624 33.83 22.06 46.69
N VAL A 625 34.49 21.89 47.83
CA VAL A 625 35.59 20.93 47.98
C VAL A 625 35.03 19.67 48.62
N VAL A 626 35.10 18.56 47.88
CA VAL A 626 34.50 17.29 48.28
C VAL A 626 35.53 16.17 48.24
N THR A 627 35.35 15.19 49.11
CA THR A 627 36.03 13.91 49.08
C THR A 627 35.04 12.84 48.65
N VAL A 628 35.30 12.24 47.49
CA VAL A 628 34.42 11.27 46.83
C VAL A 628 35.26 10.09 46.37
N SER A 629 34.87 8.88 46.74
CA SER A 629 35.58 7.64 46.36
C SER A 629 37.09 7.68 46.70
N GLY A 630 37.46 8.31 47.82
CA GLY A 630 38.85 8.46 48.28
C GLY A 630 39.64 9.60 47.63
N ILE A 631 39.06 10.34 46.67
CA ILE A 631 39.72 11.45 45.98
C ILE A 631 39.13 12.76 46.50
N SER A 632 40.00 13.69 46.93
CA SER A 632 39.61 15.01 47.42
C SER A 632 39.94 16.09 46.39
N GLY A 633 39.00 16.98 46.11
CA GLY A 633 39.22 18.06 45.14
C GLY A 633 38.06 19.05 45.05
N LEU A 634 38.31 20.15 44.34
CA LEU A 634 37.31 21.18 44.04
C LEU A 634 36.41 20.72 42.90
N VAL A 635 35.09 20.80 43.07
CA VAL A 635 34.10 20.44 42.05
C VAL A 635 34.07 21.50 40.96
N GLU A 636 34.50 21.13 39.75
CA GLU A 636 34.46 22.04 38.59
C GLU A 636 33.14 21.99 37.85
N ALA A 637 32.55 20.79 37.73
CA ALA A 637 31.36 20.57 36.93
C ALA A 637 30.61 19.34 37.43
N VAL A 638 29.29 19.48 37.52
CA VAL A 638 28.37 18.38 37.79
C VAL A 638 27.56 18.12 36.52
N SER A 639 27.76 16.95 35.91
CA SER A 639 26.94 16.47 34.79
C SER A 639 25.75 15.67 35.33
N ILE A 640 24.88 15.22 34.43
CA ILE A 640 23.75 14.33 34.76
C ILE A 640 24.23 12.94 35.26
N ARG A 641 25.42 12.49 34.83
CA ARG A 641 25.92 11.11 35.07
C ARG A 641 27.21 11.04 35.91
N HIS A 642 27.94 12.13 36.03
CA HIS A 642 29.25 12.14 36.67
C HIS A 642 29.51 13.49 37.33
N VAL A 643 30.40 13.49 38.32
CA VAL A 643 31.00 14.70 38.88
C VAL A 643 32.43 14.82 38.40
N ARG A 644 32.88 16.04 38.15
CA ARG A 644 34.26 16.34 37.79
C ARG A 644 34.88 17.24 38.85
N LEU A 645 35.96 16.76 39.45
CA LEU A 645 36.68 17.44 40.52
C LEU A 645 38.17 17.57 40.21
N ARG A 646 38.79 18.66 40.62
CA ARG A 646 40.22 18.94 40.44
C ARG A 646 40.93 18.88 41.79
N ASP A 647 41.98 18.07 41.86
CA ASP A 647 42.80 17.98 43.07
C ASP A 647 43.77 19.18 43.20
N LEU A 648 44.48 19.26 44.34
CA LEU A 648 45.49 20.28 44.60
C LEU A 648 46.68 20.23 43.63
N SER A 649 46.96 19.07 43.03
CA SER A 649 47.99 18.88 42.01
C SER A 649 47.55 19.35 40.62
N GLY A 650 46.27 19.71 40.45
CA GLY A 650 45.68 20.14 39.20
C GLY A 650 45.13 19.02 38.32
N THR A 651 45.11 17.76 38.77
CA THR A 651 44.55 16.63 38.03
C THR A 651 43.03 16.65 38.04
N VAL A 652 42.40 16.40 36.89
CA VAL A 652 40.93 16.36 36.75
C VAL A 652 40.43 14.93 36.85
N HIS A 653 39.69 14.64 37.91
CA HIS A 653 39.05 13.36 38.15
C HIS A 653 37.60 13.40 37.70
N THR A 654 37.18 12.45 36.85
CA THR A 654 35.79 12.30 36.43
C THR A 654 35.23 11.03 37.03
N ILE A 655 34.32 11.16 37.99
CA ILE A 655 33.79 10.06 38.79
C ILE A 655 32.31 9.86 38.44
N PRO A 656 31.91 8.68 37.92
CA PRO A 656 30.51 8.36 37.67
C PRO A 656 29.74 8.24 38.98
N PHE A 657 28.46 8.63 39.00
CA PHE A 657 27.68 8.63 40.24
C PHE A 657 27.47 7.22 40.82
N SER A 658 27.47 6.18 40.00
CA SER A 658 27.29 4.78 40.43
C SER A 658 28.42 4.23 41.30
N SER A 659 29.61 4.84 41.24
CA SER A 659 30.78 4.51 42.08
C SER A 659 30.85 5.35 43.37
N ILE A 660 29.97 6.33 43.52
CA ILE A 660 29.89 7.16 44.73
C ILE A 660 29.05 6.41 45.75
N THR A 661 29.70 5.92 46.79
CA THR A 661 29.03 5.33 47.96
C THR A 661 28.83 6.36 49.07
N THR A 662 29.83 7.20 49.29
CA THR A 662 29.85 8.25 50.32
C THR A 662 30.36 9.56 49.71
N VAL A 663 29.71 10.65 50.08
CA VAL A 663 30.11 12.02 49.72
C VAL A 663 30.44 12.76 51.01
N SER A 664 31.69 13.20 51.14
CA SER A 664 32.10 14.09 52.24
C SER A 664 32.32 15.49 51.67
N ASN A 665 31.42 16.42 51.98
CA ASN A 665 31.55 17.82 51.56
C ASN A 665 32.26 18.61 52.66
N LEU A 666 33.45 19.13 52.35
CA LEU A 666 34.31 19.84 53.31
C LEU A 666 33.94 21.32 53.46
N THR A 667 33.03 21.81 52.62
CA THR A 667 32.72 23.24 52.47
C THR A 667 31.22 23.55 52.51
N LYS A 668 30.39 22.58 52.89
CA LYS A 668 28.94 22.80 53.00
C LYS A 668 28.63 23.65 54.24
N ASP A 669 27.94 24.78 54.02
CA ASP A 669 27.50 25.76 55.02
C ASP A 669 28.64 26.49 55.77
N PHE A 670 29.57 25.76 56.37
CA PHE A 670 30.76 26.26 57.05
C PHE A 670 31.90 25.24 56.95
N SER A 671 33.12 25.67 57.30
CA SER A 671 34.27 24.77 57.39
C SER A 671 34.95 24.94 58.74
N TYR A 672 35.47 23.84 59.29
CA TYR A 672 36.38 23.90 60.43
C TYR A 672 37.81 23.73 59.96
N TYR A 673 38.71 24.57 60.47
CA TYR A 673 40.13 24.23 60.51
C TYR A 673 40.43 23.60 61.86
N VAL A 674 40.65 22.28 61.87
CA VAL A 674 41.04 21.53 63.08
C VAL A 674 42.57 21.53 63.15
N MET A 675 43.10 21.88 64.31
CA MET A 675 44.53 21.99 64.57
C MET A 675 44.90 21.12 65.75
N ASP A 676 45.97 20.34 65.56
CA ASP A 676 46.59 19.51 66.59
C ASP A 676 47.93 20.16 66.95
N ILE A 677 47.99 20.78 68.12
CA ILE A 677 49.10 21.62 68.55
C ILE A 677 49.89 20.87 69.61
N GLY A 678 51.11 20.45 69.29
CA GLY A 678 52.00 19.82 70.25
C GLY A 678 52.81 20.86 71.02
N VAL A 679 52.84 20.75 72.35
CA VAL A 679 53.75 21.49 73.24
C VAL A 679 54.61 20.54 74.07
N ALA A 680 55.80 20.97 74.51
CA ALA A 680 56.67 20.12 75.32
C ALA A 680 56.04 19.81 76.70
N TYR A 681 56.36 18.66 77.28
CA TYR A 681 55.81 18.21 78.58
C TYR A 681 56.11 19.14 79.77
N ARG A 682 57.11 20.01 79.63
CA ARG A 682 57.48 20.97 80.67
C ARG A 682 56.60 22.23 80.68
N GLU A 683 55.88 22.48 79.60
CA GLU A 683 55.07 23.69 79.42
C GLU A 683 53.79 23.60 80.24
N ASP A 684 53.32 24.74 80.75
CA ASP A 684 52.01 24.83 81.39
C ASP A 684 50.91 24.87 80.32
N VAL A 685 50.11 23.81 80.27
CA VAL A 685 49.04 23.67 79.29
C VAL A 685 47.99 24.78 79.45
N ASP A 686 47.68 25.20 80.67
CA ASP A 686 46.67 26.24 80.90
C ASP A 686 47.14 27.60 80.38
N GLU A 687 48.43 27.92 80.56
CA GLU A 687 49.06 29.10 79.99
C GLU A 687 49.04 29.05 78.45
N VAL A 688 49.44 27.92 77.86
CA VAL A 688 49.41 27.74 76.40
C VAL A 688 48.00 27.91 75.84
N MET A 689 46.99 27.35 76.51
CA MET A 689 45.59 27.51 76.08
C MET A 689 45.13 28.98 76.14
N GLN A 690 45.55 29.75 77.14
CA GLN A 690 45.27 31.20 77.18
C GLN A 690 45.92 31.92 76.01
N VAL A 691 47.20 31.63 75.73
CA VAL A 691 47.94 32.21 74.61
C VAL A 691 47.27 31.90 73.27
N LEU A 692 46.83 30.64 73.07
CA LEU A 692 46.10 30.26 71.86
C LEU A 692 44.78 31.03 71.73
N GLY A 693 44.05 31.20 72.84
CA GLY A 693 42.83 32.01 72.90
C GLY A 693 43.07 33.47 72.52
N ASP A 694 44.17 34.06 72.97
CA ASP A 694 44.58 35.43 72.62
C ASP A 694 44.85 35.58 71.12
N ILE A 695 45.60 34.64 70.54
CA ILE A 695 45.88 34.62 69.10
C ILE A 695 44.58 34.49 68.30
N GLY A 696 43.65 33.65 68.75
CA GLY A 696 42.33 33.51 68.15
C GLY A 696 41.55 34.84 68.14
N ARG A 697 41.55 35.56 69.28
CA ARG A 697 40.90 36.88 69.41
C ARG A 697 41.56 37.94 68.52
N GLU A 698 42.90 37.97 68.48
CA GLU A 698 43.66 38.88 67.60
C GLU A 698 43.39 38.59 66.12
N LEU A 699 43.33 37.32 65.72
CA LEU A 699 43.05 36.92 64.35
C LEU A 699 41.61 37.30 63.95
N ARG A 700 40.66 37.20 64.87
CA ARG A 700 39.27 37.64 64.65
C ARG A 700 39.13 39.16 64.56
N ALA A 701 39.95 39.92 65.27
CA ALA A 701 39.97 41.38 65.19
C ALA A 701 40.63 41.92 63.91
N ASP A 702 41.36 41.08 63.17
CA ASP A 702 42.03 41.46 61.93
C ASP A 702 41.01 41.82 60.83
N ARG A 703 41.28 42.92 60.12
CA ARG A 703 40.39 43.44 59.06
C ARG A 703 40.24 42.48 57.87
N VAL A 704 41.24 41.64 57.60
CA VAL A 704 41.28 40.71 56.47
C VAL A 704 40.68 39.37 56.88
N TYR A 705 41.22 38.73 57.92
CA TYR A 705 40.86 37.37 58.31
C TYR A 705 39.59 37.29 59.17
N GLY A 706 39.30 38.31 59.97
CA GLY A 706 38.15 38.33 60.88
C GLY A 706 36.80 38.21 60.16
N ARG A 707 36.71 38.66 58.90
CA ARG A 707 35.51 38.53 58.07
C ARG A 707 35.21 37.09 57.65
N GLU A 708 36.24 36.25 57.60
CA GLU A 708 36.14 34.86 57.16
C GLU A 708 35.97 33.88 58.34
N ILE A 709 36.09 34.36 59.58
CA ILE A 709 35.87 33.60 60.82
C ILE A 709 34.43 33.81 61.29
N LEU A 710 33.72 32.71 61.56
CA LEU A 710 32.31 32.73 61.97
C LEU A 710 32.14 32.75 63.49
N ASP A 711 32.88 31.88 64.20
CA ASP A 711 32.85 31.72 65.65
C ASP A 711 34.26 31.87 66.23
N ASP A 712 34.37 32.10 67.55
CA ASP A 712 35.66 32.20 68.24
C ASP A 712 36.46 30.89 68.16
N LEU A 713 37.76 30.97 68.43
CA LEU A 713 38.61 29.77 68.56
C LEU A 713 38.06 28.89 69.68
N GLU A 714 37.72 27.65 69.34
CA GLU A 714 37.26 26.66 70.30
C GLU A 714 38.43 25.74 70.64
N ILE A 715 38.90 25.82 71.88
CA ILE A 715 39.95 24.96 72.42
C ILE A 715 39.26 23.81 73.13
N LEU A 716 39.47 22.59 72.64
CA LEU A 716 38.87 21.37 73.19
C LEU A 716 39.65 20.85 74.40
N GLY A 717 40.88 21.34 74.58
CA GLY A 717 41.80 20.98 75.66
C GLY A 717 42.87 19.99 75.20
N VAL A 718 43.44 19.27 76.16
CA VAL A 718 44.41 18.20 75.90
C VAL A 718 43.69 16.99 75.32
N ASP A 719 44.01 16.66 74.07
CA ASP A 719 43.45 15.51 73.35
C ASP A 719 44.21 14.23 73.64
N GLY A 720 45.52 14.33 73.86
CA GLY A 720 46.36 13.18 74.15
C GLY A 720 47.83 13.53 74.41
N PHE A 721 48.58 12.49 74.75
CA PHE A 721 50.01 12.54 75.04
C PHE A 721 50.76 11.75 73.96
N ALA A 722 51.64 12.40 73.21
CA ALA A 722 52.52 11.79 72.22
C ALA A 722 53.93 11.56 72.80
N ASP A 723 54.81 10.88 72.05
CA ASP A 723 56.14 10.44 72.51
C ASP A 723 57.01 11.55 73.14
N SER A 724 56.86 12.80 72.70
CA SER A 724 57.58 13.95 73.25
C SER A 724 56.73 15.22 73.34
N ALA A 725 55.41 15.11 73.19
CA ALA A 725 54.50 16.25 73.12
C ALA A 725 53.20 16.02 73.89
N VAL A 726 52.67 17.07 74.52
CA VAL A 726 51.28 17.16 74.96
C VAL A 726 50.48 17.78 73.80
N MET A 727 49.47 17.06 73.30
CA MET A 727 48.67 17.47 72.15
C MET A 727 47.43 18.23 72.61
N ILE A 728 47.37 19.52 72.29
CA ILE A 728 46.20 20.38 72.50
C ILE A 728 45.42 20.42 71.19
N LYS A 729 44.12 20.07 71.23
CA LYS A 729 43.24 20.15 70.06
C LYS A 729 42.41 21.42 70.11
N ALA A 730 42.40 22.15 69.00
CA ALA A 730 41.56 23.32 68.82
C ALA A 730 40.95 23.35 67.42
N ARG A 731 39.90 24.16 67.24
CA ARG A 731 39.28 24.36 65.92
C ARG A 731 38.80 25.80 65.75
N ILE A 732 38.87 26.27 64.51
CA ILE A 732 38.32 27.59 64.10
C ILE A 732 37.21 27.34 63.08
N LYS A 733 36.03 27.90 63.33
CA LYS A 733 34.93 27.88 62.37
C LYS A 733 35.07 29.03 61.38
N THR A 734 35.13 28.72 60.10
CA THR A 734 35.30 29.69 59.02
C THR A 734 34.18 29.59 58.01
N ARG A 735 34.09 30.59 57.15
CA ARG A 735 33.35 30.48 55.90
C ARG A 735 33.93 29.35 55.03
N PRO A 736 33.10 28.74 54.17
CA PRO A 736 33.54 27.72 53.22
C PRO A 736 34.82 28.09 52.47
N ILE A 737 35.71 27.12 52.27
CA ILE A 737 37.01 27.22 51.55
C ILE A 737 38.09 28.02 52.29
N GLN A 738 37.72 28.88 53.25
CA GLN A 738 38.66 29.76 53.95
C GLN A 738 39.45 29.06 55.06
N GLN A 739 39.06 27.84 55.47
CA GLN A 739 39.66 27.12 56.60
C GLN A 739 41.18 26.97 56.46
N TRP A 740 41.68 26.70 55.25
CA TRP A 740 43.12 26.57 55.03
C TRP A 740 43.85 27.90 55.00
N MET A 741 43.20 28.97 54.53
CA MET A 741 43.78 30.31 54.52
C MET A 741 43.93 30.83 55.96
N VAL A 742 42.83 30.80 56.72
CA VAL A 742 42.78 31.22 58.12
C VAL A 742 43.68 30.34 58.98
N GLY A 743 43.64 29.02 58.77
CA GLY A 743 44.47 28.06 59.51
C GLY A 743 45.97 28.28 59.31
N ARG A 744 46.42 28.54 58.08
CA ARG A 744 47.84 28.85 57.81
C ARG A 744 48.29 30.14 58.49
N GLU A 745 47.42 31.16 58.50
CA GLU A 745 47.73 32.42 59.18
C GLU A 745 47.75 32.24 60.71
N PHE A 746 46.83 31.45 61.27
CA PHE A 746 46.86 31.09 62.69
C PHE A 746 48.16 30.39 63.04
N ASN A 747 48.56 29.36 62.29
CA ASN A 747 49.82 28.63 62.51
C ASN A 747 51.04 29.56 62.46
N ARG A 748 51.04 30.55 61.55
CA ARG A 748 52.11 31.56 61.46
C ARG A 748 52.19 32.44 62.71
N ARG A 749 51.04 32.91 63.22
CA ARG A 749 50.97 33.73 64.45
C ARG A 749 51.30 32.91 65.69
N MET A 750 50.81 31.68 65.77
CA MET A 750 51.15 30.71 66.80
C MET A 750 52.66 30.51 66.91
N LYS A 751 53.32 30.19 65.79
CA LYS A 751 54.79 30.03 65.78
C LYS A 751 55.51 31.26 66.33
N ARG A 752 55.12 32.45 65.87
CA ARG A 752 55.71 33.71 66.31
C ARG A 752 55.52 33.96 67.80
N ARG A 753 54.31 33.76 68.32
CA ARG A 753 53.99 34.00 69.73
C ARG A 753 54.68 32.99 70.65
N PHE A 754 54.79 31.73 70.22
CA PHE A 754 55.52 30.71 70.97
C PHE A 754 57.01 31.07 71.08
N ASP A 755 57.61 31.60 70.00
CA ASP A 755 59.00 32.09 70.04
C ASP A 755 59.18 33.30 70.96
N GLU A 756 58.20 34.22 71.01
CA GLU A 756 58.23 35.42 71.86
C GLU A 756 58.10 35.09 73.36
N LEU A 757 57.28 34.09 73.70
CA LEU A 757 57.00 33.67 75.09
C LEU A 757 57.93 32.55 75.59
N GLY A 758 58.77 31.99 74.72
CA GLY A 758 59.66 30.88 75.08
C GLY A 758 58.95 29.53 75.24
N ILE A 759 57.73 29.39 74.72
CA ILE A 759 56.96 28.14 74.73
C ILE A 759 57.63 27.16 73.77
N GLU A 760 58.12 26.03 74.28
CA GLU A 760 58.85 25.07 73.48
C GLU A 760 57.91 24.23 72.59
N ILE A 761 58.12 24.33 71.28
CA ILE A 761 57.57 23.37 70.32
C ILE A 761 58.39 22.08 70.44
N PRO A 762 57.74 20.93 70.69
CA PRO A 762 58.41 19.71 71.12
C PRO A 762 59.32 19.17 70.02
N TYR A 763 60.60 19.05 70.34
CA TYR A 763 61.52 18.21 69.58
C TYR A 763 61.41 16.76 70.07
N PRO A 764 61.71 15.76 69.23
CA PRO A 764 61.76 14.37 69.68
C PRO A 764 62.87 14.20 70.74
N HIS A 765 62.52 13.87 71.98
CA HIS A 765 63.46 13.59 73.06
C HIS A 765 63.60 12.06 73.21
N GLN A 766 64.84 11.55 73.23
CA GLN A 766 65.11 10.12 73.42
C GLN A 766 66.00 9.89 74.65
N THR A 767 65.52 9.08 75.58
CA THR A 767 66.34 8.57 76.69
C THR A 767 67.13 7.36 76.20
N VAL A 768 68.44 7.53 75.99
CA VAL A 768 69.33 6.44 75.60
C VAL A 768 69.83 5.73 76.86
N TYR A 769 69.34 4.52 77.09
CA TYR A 769 69.85 3.64 78.14
C TYR A 769 70.99 2.77 77.59
N PHE A 770 72.22 2.98 78.05
CA PHE A 770 73.41 2.28 77.56
C PHE A 770 73.53 0.81 78.00
N GLY A 771 72.52 0.28 78.71
CA GLY A 771 72.50 -1.10 79.18
C GLY A 771 73.49 -1.36 80.33
N THR A 772 73.03 -2.08 81.36
CA THR A 772 73.90 -2.83 82.26
C THR A 772 73.87 -4.28 81.85
N ASP A 773 75.03 -4.92 81.71
CA ASP A 773 75.09 -6.37 81.54
C ASP A 773 74.58 -7.10 82.81
N LYS A 774 74.42 -8.43 82.72
CA LYS A 774 73.93 -9.24 83.85
C LYS A 774 74.82 -9.18 85.09
N ASP A 775 76.07 -8.74 84.92
CA ASP A 775 77.08 -8.65 85.96
C ASP A 775 77.17 -7.24 86.58
N GLY A 776 76.32 -6.32 86.13
CA GLY A 776 76.21 -4.95 86.66
C GLY A 776 77.20 -3.95 86.06
N HIS A 777 77.91 -4.32 84.98
CA HIS A 777 78.80 -3.41 84.27
C HIS A 777 78.07 -2.74 83.10
N ALA A 778 78.19 -1.41 83.01
CA ALA A 778 77.71 -0.66 81.86
C ALA A 778 78.82 -0.58 80.80
N ALA A 779 78.47 -0.73 79.52
CA ALA A 779 79.42 -0.52 78.43
C ALA A 779 79.95 0.93 78.47
N PRO A 780 81.28 1.17 78.43
CA PRO A 780 81.83 2.51 78.58
C PRO A 780 81.46 3.40 77.38
N ALA A 781 80.71 4.47 77.64
CA ALA A 781 80.44 5.50 76.65
C ALA A 781 81.74 6.26 76.32
N ARG A 782 82.33 5.99 75.15
CA ARG A 782 83.49 6.74 74.66
C ARG A 782 83.06 8.12 74.16
N LEU A 783 82.89 9.07 75.07
CA LEU A 783 82.62 10.47 74.75
C LEU A 783 83.91 11.16 74.28
N ARG A 784 83.97 11.56 73.02
CA ARG A 784 84.99 12.49 72.51
C ARG A 784 84.38 13.88 72.50
N VAL A 785 84.61 14.65 73.56
CA VAL A 785 84.16 16.05 73.64
C VAL A 785 85.15 16.89 72.85
N GLU A 786 84.74 17.34 71.67
CA GLU A 786 85.50 18.31 70.89
C GLU A 786 85.22 19.69 71.50
N ALA A 787 86.18 20.24 72.24
CA ALA A 787 86.04 21.56 72.84
C ALA A 787 85.96 22.61 71.72
N ALA A 788 84.81 23.27 71.60
CA ALA A 788 84.68 24.46 70.75
C ALA A 788 85.57 25.57 71.37
N ASP A 789 86.68 25.84 70.70
CA ASP A 789 87.71 26.78 71.14
C ASP A 789 87.13 28.20 71.17
N SER A 790 86.87 28.74 72.36
CA SER A 790 86.40 30.12 72.58
C SER A 790 87.54 31.14 72.46
N ARG A 791 88.42 30.98 71.46
CA ARG A 791 89.54 31.87 71.16
C ARG A 791 89.70 32.08 69.65
N SER A 792 88.78 32.82 69.05
CA SER A 792 89.05 33.54 67.81
C SER A 792 88.32 34.88 67.76
N GLU A 793 88.58 35.73 68.77
CA GLU A 793 88.57 37.17 68.51
C GLU A 793 89.88 37.58 67.80
N SER A 794 89.74 38.60 66.94
CA SER A 794 90.77 39.38 66.22
C SER A 794 91.33 38.83 64.90
N GLU A 795 90.64 39.08 63.78
CA GLU A 795 90.96 40.18 62.84
C GLU A 795 90.18 40.10 61.50
N PRO A 796 90.02 41.21 60.76
CA PRO A 796 88.77 41.54 60.07
C PRO A 796 88.81 41.46 58.52
N LEU A 797 87.59 41.61 57.96
CA LEU A 797 87.25 42.20 56.65
C LEU A 797 87.60 41.42 55.36
N GLY A 798 86.56 41.11 54.60
CA GLY A 798 86.70 40.98 53.15
C GLY A 798 85.45 40.48 52.44
N ARG A 799 84.62 41.44 51.98
CA ARG A 799 83.76 41.41 50.77
C ARG A 799 83.63 40.05 50.06
N LEU A 800 82.41 39.66 49.71
CA LEU A 800 82.01 39.66 48.30
C LEU A 800 80.49 39.74 48.18
N VAL A 801 80.12 40.74 47.40
CA VAL A 801 78.80 41.14 46.93
C VAL A 801 78.57 40.46 45.57
N ASP A 802 77.30 40.16 45.31
CA ASP A 802 76.63 39.89 44.03
C ASP A 802 76.79 38.55 43.29
N GLY A 803 75.60 38.02 42.95
CA GLY A 803 75.29 36.87 42.11
C GLY A 803 73.79 36.60 42.14
#